data_AF-A0A928CNQ1-F1
#
_entry.id   AF-A0A928CNQ1-F1
#
_cell.length_a   1.000
_cell.length_b   1.000
_cell.length_c   1.000
_cell.angle_alpha   90.00
_cell.angle_beta   90.00
_cell.angle_gamma   90.00
#
_symmetry.space_group_name_H-M   'P 1'
#
loop_
_entity.id
_entity.type
_entity.pdbx_description
1 polymer ?
#
loop_
_entity_poly.entity_id
_entity_poly.type
_entity_poly.pdbx_seq_one_letter_code
_entity_poly.pdbx_strand_id
1 'polypeptide(L)'
;MKRFSWILLFCLLSAVVFGDARIVDNGKAAAEIILAETPDKSVSTAAEELQKYIQMMTGAKLPILSAPSGKAATRIFVGESAFTREAGFSLKDVKYDGFRIRVRGSDIIIAGNDINWYGKYKLNHKILDGVDKKWHSFTGHKWRSPMFIYSIENAVRTKPKLEFHNQDGTGTLYGVYHFLELFGFRWYFSFTGADRDLGKVIPQLKDMALKDMEIKREPLFPQRIYSYYVATRDNALWVKSMGVGQAELILPIHMSGRLLDYREDPELAGIVGGKTDWTAPRLSGEKFRSEFMHYLDCFNRFYPVRFDFTSFGSPDGWGNIDDRDAPRWDRKQRGTSGRFSDYYWDFLMDIRARYNSKYPFGLSQRKHVYAYSCTRRIPELLEKKGAAVPEDFTVFFCYTSDRMHLPGMDYRPELREWQARMKSPRQLIVYDYYYEHTKYKGERPPMPYIFTGLLKKEFAELYGKCDGWLLEGMVANRNKGKLDGFYRPAINSPMFYLRNRMSWDRNCDPVKELEDLCRRYYGPAAKEMMALYTEAEKIWMRPVARAVTAHSGYFKKEDVSRVFGLLEKAKAKAGKGNVYARRIGKLEQEMLPLKDVFKQMARKGPLVRAMMFTDEAKPDVNGDLEKPFWKWRSRTPPLRWELRDMNTAKYPEHIATYVDFRYLGDVLYIAIECLEPKMQNLRVVARENDNQSIWAGDMVEISLETTNGRRPVINVDPEGHVFDRDPNMPNAADLPRFYKVKKCAVKKLSDRWCVELAVDFAELGCTRPNPSTPCGVQISRQRMAGNKPEYYMLSPTGSRFNDHEEMMANIFAR
;
A
#
# COMPACT_ATOMS: atom_id res chain seq x y z
N MET A 1 96.18 29.03 -8.13
CA MET A 1 94.77 28.95 -8.53
C MET A 1 94.13 27.75 -7.85
N LYS A 2 93.11 28.01 -7.02
CA LYS A 2 92.57 27.08 -6.00
C LYS A 2 91.53 26.13 -6.61
N ARG A 3 91.64 24.84 -6.29
CA ARG A 3 90.61 23.81 -6.45
C ARG A 3 89.55 24.00 -5.36
N PHE A 4 88.27 23.94 -5.71
CA PHE A 4 87.16 23.86 -4.74
C PHE A 4 86.30 22.64 -5.04
N SER A 5 86.18 21.76 -4.03
CA SER A 5 85.35 20.57 -3.99
C SER A 5 83.87 20.95 -3.82
N TRP A 6 82.99 20.27 -4.55
CA TRP A 6 81.55 20.33 -4.36
C TRP A 6 81.12 19.22 -3.39
N ILE A 7 80.49 19.60 -2.27
CA ILE A 7 79.78 18.71 -1.36
C ILE A 7 78.29 18.75 -1.76
N LEU A 8 77.76 17.62 -2.22
CA LEU A 8 76.33 17.41 -2.45
C LEU A 8 75.67 16.98 -1.13
N LEU A 9 74.81 17.84 -0.58
CA LEU A 9 73.97 17.56 0.57
C LEU A 9 72.69 16.82 0.10
N PHE A 10 72.55 15.54 0.46
CA PHE A 10 71.35 14.75 0.20
C PHE A 10 70.30 15.06 1.29
N CYS A 11 69.27 15.84 0.97
CA CYS A 11 68.08 15.97 1.80
C CYS A 11 67.18 14.74 1.64
N LEU A 12 67.18 13.85 2.64
CA LEU A 12 66.16 12.82 2.81
C LEU A 12 64.82 13.49 3.16
N LEU A 13 63.98 13.71 2.14
CA LEU A 13 62.55 13.92 2.34
C LEU A 13 61.91 12.58 2.71
N SER A 14 61.63 12.40 3.99
CA SER A 14 60.74 11.35 4.48
C SER A 14 59.33 11.62 3.95
N ALA A 15 58.96 10.94 2.88
CA ALA A 15 57.56 10.85 2.47
C ALA A 15 56.77 10.18 3.59
N VAL A 16 55.87 10.92 4.23
CA VAL A 16 54.86 10.34 5.13
C VAL A 16 53.93 9.51 4.25
N VAL A 17 54.19 8.21 4.17
CA VAL A 17 53.25 7.25 3.58
C VAL A 17 52.11 7.11 4.58
N PHE A 18 51.00 7.80 4.34
CA PHE A 18 49.76 7.53 5.07
C PHE A 18 49.33 6.10 4.74
N GLY A 19 49.41 5.20 5.73
CA GLY A 19 48.96 3.83 5.60
C GLY A 19 47.43 3.76 5.56
N ASP A 20 46.88 2.84 4.77
CA ASP A 20 45.43 2.59 4.71
C ASP A 20 44.88 2.18 6.09
N ALA A 21 43.70 2.67 6.46
CA ALA A 21 42.95 2.24 7.64
C ALA A 21 42.51 0.77 7.48
N ARG A 22 43.31 -0.18 7.97
CA ARG A 22 43.04 -1.62 7.85
C ARG A 22 41.95 -2.06 8.82
N ILE A 23 40.83 -2.51 8.28
CA ILE A 23 39.65 -2.98 9.04
C ILE A 23 39.73 -4.50 9.24
N VAL A 24 40.06 -5.21 8.16
CA VAL A 24 40.31 -6.66 8.15
C VAL A 24 41.56 -6.91 7.30
N ASP A 25 42.45 -7.74 7.81
CA ASP A 25 43.70 -8.15 7.16
C ASP A 25 43.75 -9.68 7.11
N ASN A 26 43.71 -10.24 5.91
CA ASN A 26 43.70 -11.68 5.64
C ASN A 26 42.65 -12.45 6.47
N GLY A 27 41.42 -11.95 6.50
CA GLY A 27 40.29 -12.53 7.23
C GLY A 27 40.37 -12.38 8.75
N LYS A 28 41.34 -11.62 9.29
CA LYS A 28 41.48 -11.36 10.72
C LYS A 28 41.09 -9.92 11.04
N ALA A 29 40.43 -9.73 12.18
CA ALA A 29 40.05 -8.41 12.68
C ALA A 29 41.31 -7.55 12.90
N ALA A 30 41.39 -6.41 12.21
CA ALA A 30 42.45 -5.41 12.37
C ALA A 30 41.92 -4.11 13.00
N ALA A 31 40.60 -4.02 13.19
CA ALA A 31 39.91 -2.90 13.79
C ALA A 31 39.03 -3.29 14.98
N GLU A 32 38.68 -2.29 15.79
CA GLU A 32 37.66 -2.35 16.83
C GLU A 32 36.56 -1.31 16.57
N ILE A 33 35.31 -1.65 16.91
CA ILE A 33 34.16 -0.74 16.81
C ILE A 33 33.98 -0.08 18.18
N ILE A 34 34.00 1.25 18.22
CA ILE A 34 33.89 2.05 19.44
C ILE A 34 32.57 2.81 19.45
N LEU A 35 31.82 2.66 20.54
CA LEU A 35 30.60 3.40 20.85
C LEU A 35 30.85 4.37 22.00
N ALA A 36 29.96 5.36 22.15
CA ALA A 36 29.84 6.09 23.41
C ALA A 36 29.47 5.12 24.56
N GLU A 37 29.71 5.52 25.81
CA GLU A 37 29.35 4.71 26.99
C GLU A 37 27.84 4.45 27.08
N THR A 38 27.03 5.45 26.71
CA THR A 38 25.55 5.39 26.71
C THR A 38 25.01 5.78 25.33
N PRO A 39 25.19 4.92 24.31
CA PRO A 39 24.77 5.24 22.95
C PRO A 39 23.25 5.15 22.81
N ASP A 40 22.69 5.99 21.93
CA ASP A 40 21.30 5.83 21.50
C ASP A 40 21.09 4.45 20.87
N LYS A 41 19.86 3.90 21.00
CA LYS A 41 19.54 2.55 20.53
C LYS A 41 19.70 2.37 19.02
N SER A 42 19.48 3.43 18.23
CA SER A 42 19.77 3.41 16.79
C SER A 42 21.26 3.26 16.50
N VAL A 43 22.12 3.89 17.31
CA VAL A 43 23.59 3.83 17.19
C VAL A 43 24.11 2.45 17.59
N SER A 44 23.61 1.86 18.67
CA SER A 44 23.93 0.45 19.02
C SER A 44 23.53 -0.51 17.89
N THR A 45 22.33 -0.33 17.34
CA THR A 45 21.86 -1.13 16.20
C THR A 45 22.74 -0.94 14.97
N ALA A 46 23.24 0.28 14.73
CA ALA A 46 24.18 0.57 13.64
C ALA A 46 25.51 -0.17 13.81
N ALA A 47 26.10 -0.18 15.00
CA ALA A 47 27.31 -0.95 15.29
C ALA A 47 27.09 -2.47 15.14
N GLU A 48 25.94 -2.99 15.55
CA GLU A 48 25.57 -4.40 15.38
C GLU A 48 25.44 -4.79 13.90
N GLU A 49 24.74 -3.99 13.09
CA GLU A 49 24.62 -4.26 11.65
C GLU A 49 26.00 -4.10 10.95
N LEU A 50 26.84 -3.15 11.37
CA LEU A 50 28.21 -3.01 10.87
C LEU A 50 29.05 -4.27 11.16
N GLN A 51 29.12 -4.70 12.43
CA GLN A 51 29.86 -5.91 12.83
C GLN A 51 29.35 -7.13 12.06
N LYS A 52 28.02 -7.30 12.02
CA LYS A 52 27.36 -8.42 11.34
C LYS A 52 27.78 -8.51 9.88
N TYR A 53 27.66 -7.42 9.11
CA TYR A 53 27.96 -7.49 7.68
C TYR A 53 29.47 -7.53 7.39
N ILE A 54 30.33 -6.91 8.21
CA ILE A 54 31.78 -7.13 8.11
C ILE A 54 32.10 -8.61 8.31
N GLN A 55 31.52 -9.26 9.33
CA GLN A 55 31.70 -10.69 9.57
C GLN A 55 31.17 -11.53 8.40
N MET A 56 30.01 -11.21 7.84
CA MET A 56 29.47 -11.94 6.68
C MET A 56 30.31 -11.75 5.40
N MET A 57 30.94 -10.58 5.23
CA MET A 57 31.78 -10.30 4.07
C MET A 57 33.17 -10.92 4.19
N THR A 58 33.70 -11.05 5.41
CA THR A 58 35.14 -11.36 5.62
C THR A 58 35.44 -12.58 6.50
N GLY A 59 34.46 -13.05 7.27
CA GLY A 59 34.65 -14.02 8.34
C GLY A 59 35.16 -13.41 9.67
N ALA A 60 35.70 -12.18 9.66
CA ALA A 60 36.23 -11.54 10.85
C ALA A 60 35.13 -10.87 11.70
N LYS A 61 35.08 -11.19 12.99
CA LYS A 61 34.20 -10.48 13.94
C LYS A 61 35.00 -9.41 14.68
N LEU A 62 34.72 -8.14 14.40
CA LEU A 62 35.34 -7.01 15.11
C LEU A 62 34.72 -6.86 16.51
N PRO A 63 35.49 -6.59 17.58
CA PRO A 63 34.93 -6.31 18.89
C PRO A 63 34.14 -4.98 18.88
N ILE A 64 33.05 -4.90 19.65
CA ILE A 64 32.33 -3.65 19.95
C ILE A 64 32.67 -3.27 21.39
N LEU A 65 33.20 -2.07 21.61
CA LEU A 65 33.71 -1.57 22.88
C LEU A 65 33.19 -0.15 23.17
N SER A 66 33.26 0.30 24.43
CA SER A 66 32.92 1.67 24.84
C SER A 66 34.11 2.63 24.87
N ALA A 67 35.33 2.11 24.71
CA ALA A 67 36.57 2.88 24.63
C ALA A 67 37.62 2.10 23.84
N PRO A 68 38.59 2.78 23.19
CA PRO A 68 39.68 2.11 22.50
C PRO A 68 40.48 1.19 23.44
N SER A 69 40.74 -0.04 23.02
CA SER A 69 41.49 -1.01 23.84
C SER A 69 43.01 -0.85 23.73
N GLY A 70 43.48 -0.16 22.68
CA GLY A 70 44.88 -0.09 22.30
C GLY A 70 45.42 -1.37 21.63
N LYS A 71 44.58 -2.41 21.46
CA LYS A 71 44.99 -3.70 20.86
C LYS A 71 44.86 -3.72 19.33
N ALA A 72 43.95 -2.93 18.78
CA ALA A 72 43.76 -2.79 17.34
C ALA A 72 44.37 -1.45 16.88
N ALA A 73 45.03 -1.46 15.72
CA ALA A 73 45.58 -0.24 15.14
C ALA A 73 44.45 0.68 14.63
N THR A 74 43.42 0.10 14.01
CA THR A 74 42.30 0.85 13.44
C THR A 74 41.12 0.93 14.41
N ARG A 75 40.56 2.13 14.56
CA ARG A 75 39.41 2.39 15.43
C ARG A 75 38.24 2.87 14.57
N ILE A 76 37.09 2.23 14.71
CA ILE A 76 35.85 2.60 14.02
C ILE A 76 34.88 3.17 15.04
N PHE A 77 34.81 4.49 15.16
CA PHE A 77 33.84 5.17 15.99
C PHE A 77 32.49 5.20 15.28
N VAL A 78 31.44 4.69 15.95
CA VAL A 78 30.07 4.69 15.43
C VAL A 78 29.21 5.60 16.31
N GLY A 79 28.66 6.66 15.69
CA GLY A 79 27.99 7.76 16.39
C GLY A 79 28.95 8.82 16.94
N GLU A 80 28.42 9.98 17.33
CA GLU A 80 29.20 11.01 18.02
C GLU A 80 29.49 10.58 19.48
N SER A 81 30.72 10.80 19.93
CA SER A 81 31.21 10.54 21.28
C SER A 81 32.29 11.56 21.68
N ALA A 82 32.75 11.50 22.94
CA ALA A 82 33.86 12.33 23.41
C ALA A 82 35.11 12.15 22.53
N PHE A 83 35.46 10.90 22.19
CA PHE A 83 36.58 10.57 21.30
C PHE A 83 36.47 11.22 19.92
N THR A 84 35.27 11.22 19.33
CA THR A 84 35.08 11.85 18.02
C THR A 84 35.24 13.37 18.08
N ARG A 85 34.79 14.01 19.16
CA ARG A 85 34.94 15.46 19.36
C ARG A 85 36.39 15.84 19.61
N GLU A 86 37.13 15.05 20.37
CA GLU A 86 38.58 15.22 20.56
C GLU A 86 39.34 15.10 19.23
N ALA A 87 38.87 14.23 18.31
CA ALA A 87 39.37 14.14 16.95
C ALA A 87 38.91 15.30 16.04
N GLY A 88 38.24 16.33 16.56
CA GLY A 88 37.73 17.47 15.78
C GLY A 88 36.60 17.11 14.82
N PHE A 89 35.83 16.05 15.09
CA PHE A 89 34.64 15.69 14.32
C PHE A 89 33.42 16.47 14.84
N SER A 90 32.50 16.83 13.92
CA SER A 90 31.23 17.44 14.29
C SER A 90 30.16 17.20 13.24
N LEU A 91 28.91 17.04 13.68
CA LEU A 91 27.72 17.00 12.82
C LEU A 91 27.01 18.35 12.68
N LYS A 92 27.55 19.46 13.21
CA LYS A 92 26.87 20.77 13.27
C LYS A 92 26.37 21.29 11.91
N ASP A 93 27.10 21.00 10.83
CA ASP A 93 26.76 21.38 9.45
C ASP A 93 26.13 20.24 8.64
N VAL A 94 25.73 19.13 9.29
CA VAL A 94 24.97 18.04 8.70
C VAL A 94 23.49 18.29 8.93
N LYS A 95 22.72 18.41 7.85
CA LYS A 95 21.28 18.68 7.91
C LYS A 95 20.46 17.42 8.20
N TYR A 96 19.30 17.63 8.83
CA TYR A 96 18.26 16.62 9.04
C TYR A 96 18.82 15.36 9.70
N ASP A 97 18.47 14.18 9.19
CA ASP A 97 19.00 12.87 9.56
C ASP A 97 20.14 12.41 8.61
N GLY A 98 20.94 13.36 8.10
CA GLY A 98 22.14 13.09 7.31
C GLY A 98 23.28 12.49 8.13
N PHE A 99 24.38 12.14 7.45
CA PHE A 99 25.55 11.52 8.06
C PHE A 99 26.88 11.99 7.47
N ARG A 100 27.94 11.71 8.21
CA ARG A 100 29.32 11.91 7.81
C ARG A 100 30.17 10.68 8.11
N ILE A 101 31.00 10.30 7.14
CA ILE A 101 32.05 9.30 7.28
C ILE A 101 33.38 10.02 7.13
N ARG A 102 34.30 9.86 8.08
CA ARG A 102 35.64 10.43 8.00
C ARG A 102 36.68 9.37 8.31
N VAL A 103 37.64 9.19 7.41
CA VAL A 103 38.81 8.32 7.58
C VAL A 103 40.04 9.22 7.62
N ARG A 104 40.81 9.13 8.71
CA ARG A 104 42.08 9.84 8.92
C ARG A 104 43.08 8.92 9.60
N GLY A 105 44.11 8.52 8.88
CA GLY A 105 45.06 7.51 9.36
C GLY A 105 44.31 6.23 9.75
N SER A 106 44.45 5.80 11.00
CA SER A 106 43.78 4.61 11.52
C SER A 106 42.41 4.88 12.17
N ASP A 107 41.90 6.11 12.11
CA ASP A 107 40.60 6.47 12.66
C ASP A 107 39.54 6.56 11.58
N ILE A 108 38.47 5.77 11.76
CA ILE A 108 37.25 5.80 10.96
C ILE A 108 36.13 6.28 11.87
N ILE A 109 35.45 7.36 11.49
CA ILE A 109 34.26 7.86 12.21
C ILE A 109 33.07 7.74 11.26
N ILE A 110 32.01 7.08 11.72
CA ILE A 110 30.73 6.92 11.02
C ILE A 110 29.64 7.44 11.96
N ALA A 111 29.14 8.64 11.71
CA ALA A 111 28.13 9.24 12.58
C ALA A 111 27.13 10.07 11.77
N GLY A 112 25.90 10.15 12.25
CA GLY A 112 24.89 11.04 11.69
C GLY A 112 23.92 11.52 12.76
N ASN A 113 22.99 12.38 12.35
CA ASN A 113 21.97 12.89 13.26
C ASN A 113 20.91 11.80 13.49
N ASP A 114 20.93 11.20 14.68
CA ASP A 114 19.94 10.23 15.14
C ASP A 114 18.78 10.94 15.85
N ILE A 115 17.57 10.74 15.35
CA ILE A 115 16.34 11.41 15.79
C ILE A 115 15.54 10.46 16.66
N ASN A 116 15.66 10.59 17.99
CA ASN A 116 14.99 9.72 18.94
C ASN A 116 13.65 10.33 19.42
N TRP A 117 12.54 10.00 18.74
CA TRP A 117 11.23 10.52 19.14
C TRP A 117 10.70 9.94 20.44
N TYR A 118 10.98 8.67 20.72
CA TYR A 118 10.61 8.05 22.00
C TYR A 118 11.22 8.83 23.16
N GLY A 119 12.50 9.21 23.05
CA GLY A 119 13.16 10.11 23.98
C GLY A 119 12.50 11.50 24.01
N LYS A 120 12.42 12.18 22.86
CA LYS A 120 11.92 13.55 22.74
C LYS A 120 10.50 13.73 23.32
N TYR A 121 9.58 12.84 22.96
CA TYR A 121 8.17 12.93 23.37
C TYR A 121 7.85 12.05 24.59
N LYS A 122 8.86 11.44 25.22
CA LYS A 122 8.72 10.47 26.32
C LYS A 122 7.72 9.36 26.01
N LEU A 123 7.67 8.94 24.74
CA LEU A 123 6.82 7.85 24.26
C LEU A 123 7.50 6.50 24.45
N ASN A 124 6.71 5.44 24.49
CA ASN A 124 7.20 4.07 24.46
C ASN A 124 6.06 3.12 24.07
N HIS A 125 6.39 1.85 23.86
CA HIS A 125 5.40 0.81 23.57
C HIS A 125 4.32 0.68 24.66
N LYS A 126 4.61 0.91 25.94
CA LYS A 126 3.59 0.83 26.99
C LYS A 126 2.54 1.94 26.85
N ILE A 127 2.92 3.12 26.37
CA ILE A 127 1.97 4.21 26.10
C ILE A 127 1.14 3.87 24.85
N LEU A 128 1.79 3.45 23.77
CA LEU A 128 1.15 3.23 22.47
C LEU A 128 0.32 1.94 22.41
N ASP A 129 0.74 0.85 23.06
CA ASP A 129 0.02 -0.42 23.03
C ASP A 129 -1.38 -0.24 23.67
N GLY A 130 -2.43 -0.48 22.89
CA GLY A 130 -3.83 -0.29 23.31
C GLY A 130 -4.23 1.16 23.55
N VAL A 131 -3.59 2.13 22.88
CA VAL A 131 -3.77 3.57 23.11
C VAL A 131 -5.24 4.02 23.05
N ASP A 132 -6.07 3.48 22.15
CA ASP A 132 -7.48 3.87 22.05
C ASP A 132 -8.26 3.64 23.35
N LYS A 133 -8.01 2.52 24.05
CA LYS A 133 -8.71 2.25 25.32
C LYS A 133 -8.36 3.29 26.38
N LYS A 134 -7.07 3.62 26.49
CA LYS A 134 -6.57 4.64 27.44
C LYS A 134 -7.08 6.03 27.07
N TRP A 135 -7.13 6.32 25.79
CA TRP A 135 -7.66 7.56 25.24
C TRP A 135 -9.15 7.73 25.56
N HIS A 136 -9.96 6.68 25.41
CA HIS A 136 -11.37 6.74 25.79
C HIS A 136 -11.55 7.01 27.29
N SER A 137 -10.79 6.32 28.14
CA SER A 137 -10.83 6.56 29.58
C SER A 137 -10.42 7.98 29.96
N PHE A 138 -9.46 8.57 29.25
CA PHE A 138 -9.00 9.94 29.51
C PHE A 138 -9.99 11.01 29.03
N THR A 139 -10.53 10.83 27.83
CA THR A 139 -11.42 11.82 27.21
C THR A 139 -12.84 11.75 27.74
N GLY A 140 -13.27 10.59 28.23
CA GLY A 140 -14.68 10.32 28.52
C GLY A 140 -15.52 10.06 27.26
N HIS A 141 -14.88 10.06 26.09
CA HIS A 141 -15.51 9.90 24.78
C HIS A 141 -14.98 8.66 24.05
N LYS A 142 -15.79 8.08 23.17
CA LYS A 142 -15.36 7.02 22.25
C LYS A 142 -14.71 7.60 21.00
N TRP A 143 -13.79 8.55 21.11
CA TRP A 143 -13.08 9.07 19.94
C TRP A 143 -11.85 8.23 19.61
N ARG A 144 -11.49 8.09 18.34
CA ARG A 144 -10.23 7.41 17.96
C ARG A 144 -9.01 8.21 18.44
N SER A 145 -8.02 7.54 19.02
CA SER A 145 -6.78 8.18 19.45
C SER A 145 -5.96 8.71 18.26
N PRO A 146 -5.38 9.91 18.37
CA PRO A 146 -4.42 10.44 17.40
C PRO A 146 -3.25 9.53 17.03
N MET A 147 -2.82 8.64 17.94
CA MET A 147 -1.66 7.76 17.74
C MET A 147 -2.04 6.32 17.36
N PHE A 148 -3.30 6.06 16.95
CA PHE A 148 -3.75 4.70 16.61
C PHE A 148 -2.87 4.08 15.50
N ILE A 149 -2.50 4.84 14.46
CA ILE A 149 -1.65 4.36 13.35
C ILE A 149 -0.29 3.89 13.87
N TYR A 150 0.34 4.66 14.75
CA TYR A 150 1.67 4.35 15.31
C TYR A 150 1.64 3.18 16.31
N SER A 151 0.47 2.94 16.92
CA SER A 151 0.27 1.79 17.80
C SER A 151 -0.14 0.51 17.09
N ILE A 152 -0.88 0.59 15.98
CA ILE A 152 -1.48 -0.57 15.29
C ILE A 152 -0.72 -0.91 14.03
N GLU A 153 -0.46 0.08 13.18
CA GLU A 153 -0.12 -0.10 11.78
C GLU A 153 1.36 0.16 11.51
N ASN A 154 1.98 1.21 12.05
CA ASN A 154 3.41 1.49 11.90
C ASN A 154 4.24 0.87 13.03
N ALA A 155 4.19 -0.45 13.17
CA ALA A 155 4.82 -1.14 14.29
C ALA A 155 5.67 -2.33 13.85
N VAL A 156 6.81 -2.52 14.54
CA VAL A 156 7.58 -3.77 14.47
C VAL A 156 6.94 -4.80 15.40
N ARG A 157 6.47 -5.92 14.84
CA ARG A 157 5.69 -6.93 15.58
C ARG A 157 6.44 -8.23 15.86
N THR A 158 7.63 -8.41 15.31
CA THR A 158 8.48 -9.57 15.59
C THR A 158 9.44 -9.30 16.74
N LYS A 159 9.81 -10.37 17.47
CA LYS A 159 10.92 -10.34 18.41
C LYS A 159 12.24 -10.71 17.70
N PRO A 160 13.40 -10.16 18.13
CA PRO A 160 13.52 -9.01 19.03
C PRO A 160 12.95 -7.74 18.40
N LYS A 161 12.37 -6.85 19.22
CA LYS A 161 11.83 -5.57 18.73
C LYS A 161 12.97 -4.62 18.35
N LEU A 162 12.69 -3.66 17.47
CA LEU A 162 13.52 -2.45 17.40
C LEU A 162 13.28 -1.62 18.67
N GLU A 163 14.35 -1.13 19.28
CA GLU A 163 14.29 -0.32 20.51
C GLU A 163 14.16 1.19 20.22
N PHE A 164 14.03 1.56 18.95
CA PHE A 164 13.68 2.89 18.47
C PHE A 164 12.50 2.76 17.49
N HIS A 165 11.82 3.87 17.18
CA HIS A 165 10.65 3.81 16.32
C HIS A 165 11.08 3.59 14.85
N ASN A 166 10.35 2.74 14.10
CA ASN A 166 10.72 2.39 12.72
C ASN A 166 10.68 3.58 11.74
N GLN A 167 10.15 4.72 12.14
CA GLN A 167 10.11 5.96 11.35
C GLN A 167 11.19 6.98 11.76
N ASP A 168 11.90 6.77 12.87
CA ASP A 168 12.94 7.68 13.36
C ASP A 168 14.00 7.93 12.28
N GLY A 169 14.47 9.17 12.10
CA GLY A 169 15.68 9.43 11.32
C GLY A 169 16.89 8.80 12.00
N THR A 170 17.60 7.87 11.34
CA THR A 170 18.73 7.15 11.95
C THR A 170 20.02 7.41 11.18
N GLY A 171 20.52 8.65 11.25
CA GLY A 171 21.67 9.11 10.46
C GLY A 171 22.88 8.19 10.57
N THR A 172 23.26 7.77 11.78
CA THR A 172 24.40 6.85 11.98
C THR A 172 24.19 5.50 11.30
N LEU A 173 22.98 4.93 11.38
CA LEU A 173 22.64 3.67 10.71
C LEU A 173 22.69 3.81 9.18
N TYR A 174 22.26 4.94 8.62
CA TYR A 174 22.40 5.21 7.18
C TYR A 174 23.87 5.30 6.78
N GLY A 175 24.69 5.97 7.59
CA GLY A 175 26.13 6.04 7.40
C GLY A 175 26.80 4.67 7.41
N VAL A 176 26.39 3.77 8.32
CA VAL A 176 26.86 2.37 8.35
C VAL A 176 26.50 1.63 7.08
N TYR A 177 25.26 1.71 6.60
CA TYR A 177 24.89 1.06 5.35
C TYR A 177 25.66 1.64 4.16
N HIS A 178 25.85 2.96 4.10
CA HIS A 178 26.65 3.58 3.06
C HIS A 178 28.13 3.17 3.14
N PHE A 179 28.69 3.04 4.33
CA PHE A 179 30.04 2.53 4.54
C PHE A 179 30.18 1.10 3.99
N LEU A 180 29.24 0.22 4.30
CA LEU A 180 29.20 -1.14 3.75
C LEU A 180 29.06 -1.12 2.21
N GLU A 181 28.29 -0.18 1.66
CA GLU A 181 28.15 0.01 0.21
C GLU A 181 29.48 0.32 -0.50
N LEU A 182 30.43 0.98 0.16
CA LEU A 182 31.78 1.25 -0.38
C LEU A 182 32.55 -0.05 -0.66
N PHE A 183 32.28 -1.10 0.13
CA PHE A 183 32.87 -2.42 -0.05
C PHE A 183 32.05 -3.35 -0.95
N GLY A 184 30.96 -2.84 -1.55
CA GLY A 184 30.15 -3.57 -2.53
C GLY A 184 28.89 -4.24 -1.97
N PHE A 185 28.62 -4.11 -0.67
CA PHE A 185 27.35 -4.55 -0.08
C PHE A 185 26.16 -3.81 -0.72
N ARG A 186 25.04 -4.51 -0.95
CA ARG A 186 23.76 -3.90 -1.33
C ARG A 186 22.61 -4.66 -0.68
N TRP A 187 21.52 -3.97 -0.33
CA TRP A 187 20.30 -4.61 0.17
C TRP A 187 19.09 -4.14 -0.64
N TYR A 188 18.78 -4.89 -1.70
CA TYR A 188 17.74 -4.50 -2.64
C TYR A 188 16.35 -4.92 -2.16
N PHE A 189 16.17 -6.15 -1.70
CA PHE A 189 14.85 -6.72 -1.43
C PHE A 189 14.71 -7.26 -0.01
N SER A 190 13.48 -7.25 0.51
CA SER A 190 13.16 -7.61 1.90
C SER A 190 12.51 -8.98 2.03
N PHE A 191 13.27 -10.04 1.78
CA PHE A 191 12.83 -11.40 2.07
C PHE A 191 12.95 -11.74 3.55
N THR A 192 12.21 -12.76 3.99
CA THR A 192 12.19 -13.26 5.38
C THR A 192 12.56 -14.74 5.43
N GLY A 193 12.73 -15.27 6.65
CA GLY A 193 12.98 -16.70 6.88
C GLY A 193 14.28 -17.19 6.24
N ALA A 194 14.24 -18.38 5.64
CA ALA A 194 15.40 -19.01 5.00
C ALA A 194 15.96 -18.23 3.80
N ASP A 195 15.18 -17.31 3.24
CA ASP A 195 15.55 -16.52 2.06
C ASP A 195 15.97 -15.08 2.40
N ARG A 196 16.08 -14.72 3.68
CA ARG A 196 16.37 -13.35 4.14
C ARG A 196 17.59 -12.69 3.49
N ASP A 197 18.59 -13.48 3.09
CA ASP A 197 19.82 -12.97 2.49
C ASP A 197 19.78 -12.98 0.95
N LEU A 198 18.77 -13.59 0.32
CA LEU A 198 18.63 -13.54 -1.13
C LEU A 198 18.51 -12.11 -1.64
N GLY A 199 17.89 -11.22 -0.85
CA GLY A 199 17.68 -9.81 -1.18
C GLY A 199 18.92 -8.93 -1.02
N LYS A 200 20.04 -9.50 -0.56
CA LYS A 200 21.30 -8.80 -0.29
C LYS A 200 22.39 -9.27 -1.24
N VAL A 201 23.22 -8.34 -1.72
CA VAL A 201 24.53 -8.64 -2.33
C VAL A 201 25.56 -8.49 -1.23
N ILE A 202 26.20 -9.61 -0.85
CA ILE A 202 27.21 -9.67 0.20
C ILE A 202 28.51 -10.15 -0.45
N PRO A 203 29.46 -9.25 -0.74
CA PRO A 203 30.74 -9.62 -1.34
C PRO A 203 31.54 -10.50 -0.38
N GLN A 204 32.41 -11.34 -0.92
CA GLN A 204 33.37 -12.13 -0.14
C GLN A 204 34.73 -11.49 -0.28
N LEU A 205 35.27 -10.97 0.83
CA LEU A 205 36.49 -10.17 0.89
C LEU A 205 37.46 -10.80 1.89
N LYS A 206 38.75 -10.87 1.56
CA LYS A 206 39.78 -11.25 2.55
C LYS A 206 40.32 -10.04 3.31
N ASP A 207 40.36 -8.89 2.63
CA ASP A 207 40.93 -7.66 3.14
C ASP A 207 39.90 -6.53 3.03
N MET A 208 39.87 -5.66 4.02
CA MET A 208 39.07 -4.43 4.02
C MET A 208 39.94 -3.30 4.54
N ALA A 209 40.18 -2.30 3.70
CA ALA A 209 40.92 -1.10 4.09
C ALA A 209 40.41 0.12 3.32
N LEU A 210 40.61 1.31 3.89
CA LEU A 210 40.25 2.58 3.27
C LEU A 210 41.40 3.57 3.40
N LYS A 211 41.56 4.40 2.37
CA LYS A 211 42.41 5.59 2.43
C LYS A 211 41.69 6.71 3.17
N ASP A 212 42.48 7.70 3.58
CA ASP A 212 41.98 8.99 4.05
C ASP A 212 40.91 9.54 3.10
N MET A 213 39.73 9.78 3.64
CA MET A 213 38.60 10.30 2.89
C MET A 213 37.58 10.93 3.83
N GLU A 214 36.70 11.74 3.26
CA GLU A 214 35.56 12.30 3.99
C GLU A 214 34.35 12.34 3.07
N ILE A 215 33.23 11.80 3.57
CA ILE A 215 31.95 11.76 2.87
C ILE A 215 30.92 12.43 3.79
N LYS A 216 30.25 13.45 3.29
CA LYS A 216 29.04 14.02 3.90
C LYS A 216 27.85 13.74 2.96
N ARG A 217 26.78 13.16 3.49
CA ARG A 217 25.54 12.89 2.75
C ARG A 217 24.35 13.40 3.54
N GLU A 218 23.47 14.12 2.87
CA GLU A 218 22.27 14.70 3.44
C GLU A 218 21.08 14.32 2.57
N PRO A 219 19.92 13.99 3.17
CA PRO A 219 18.73 13.75 2.39
C PRO A 219 18.21 15.06 1.80
N LEU A 220 17.62 14.99 0.61
CA LEU A 220 17.01 16.15 -0.07
C LEU A 220 15.64 16.50 0.50
N PHE A 221 15.03 15.54 1.20
CA PHE A 221 13.72 15.64 1.81
C PHE A 221 13.83 15.22 3.27
N PRO A 222 13.61 16.10 4.26
CA PRO A 222 13.62 15.70 5.68
C PRO A 222 12.55 14.67 6.05
N GLN A 223 11.46 14.60 5.30
CA GLN A 223 10.34 13.69 5.56
C GLN A 223 10.29 12.59 4.51
N ARG A 224 10.62 11.35 4.89
CA ARG A 224 10.58 10.18 4.02
C ARG A 224 9.78 9.09 4.73
N ILE A 225 8.46 9.17 4.61
CA ILE A 225 7.51 8.42 5.46
C ILE A 225 6.99 7.23 4.68
N TYR A 226 7.02 6.05 5.28
CA TYR A 226 6.21 4.91 4.82
C TYR A 226 5.05 4.74 5.80
N SER A 227 3.81 4.77 5.35
CA SER A 227 2.63 4.66 6.21
C SER A 227 1.95 3.29 6.09
N TYR A 228 1.18 2.91 7.12
CA TYR A 228 0.32 1.72 7.14
C TYR A 228 1.02 0.37 7.02
N TYR A 229 2.29 0.25 7.42
CA TYR A 229 3.03 -1.02 7.32
C TYR A 229 3.46 -1.61 8.67
N VAL A 230 2.98 -2.82 8.92
CA VAL A 230 3.46 -3.66 10.01
C VAL A 230 4.69 -4.43 9.53
N ALA A 231 5.80 -4.35 10.24
CA ALA A 231 7.06 -4.91 9.78
C ALA A 231 7.65 -5.96 10.73
N THR A 232 8.39 -6.91 10.16
CA THR A 232 9.39 -7.65 10.93
C THR A 232 10.59 -6.74 11.20
N ARG A 233 11.49 -7.12 12.12
CA ARG A 233 12.74 -6.36 12.36
C ARG A 233 13.55 -6.19 11.07
N ASP A 234 13.70 -7.27 10.29
CA ASP A 234 14.45 -7.25 9.03
C ASP A 234 13.79 -6.36 7.98
N ASN A 235 12.45 -6.32 7.93
CA ASN A 235 11.74 -5.39 7.04
C ASN A 235 11.99 -3.94 7.42
N ALA A 236 11.93 -3.62 8.72
CA ALA A 236 12.20 -2.26 9.19
C ALA A 236 13.65 -1.84 8.93
N LEU A 237 14.62 -2.75 9.12
CA LEU A 237 16.02 -2.46 8.81
C LEU A 237 16.30 -2.32 7.32
N TRP A 238 15.61 -3.08 6.46
CA TRP A 238 15.67 -2.86 5.02
C TRP A 238 15.10 -1.49 4.61
N VAL A 239 14.02 -1.02 5.26
CA VAL A 239 13.54 0.35 5.06
C VAL A 239 14.61 1.36 5.50
N LYS A 240 15.30 1.13 6.61
CA LYS A 240 16.42 1.96 7.06
C LYS A 240 17.63 1.91 6.14
N SER A 241 17.96 0.78 5.51
CA SER A 241 19.10 0.69 4.60
C SER A 241 18.92 1.54 3.33
N MET A 242 17.69 1.90 2.99
CA MET A 242 17.38 2.85 1.92
C MET A 242 17.37 4.32 2.38
N GLY A 243 17.72 4.59 3.64
CA GLY A 243 17.77 5.95 4.19
C GLY A 243 16.39 6.55 4.47
N VAL A 244 15.38 5.74 4.75
CA VAL A 244 14.00 6.20 5.05
C VAL A 244 13.87 6.57 6.53
N GLY A 245 13.41 7.79 6.78
CA GLY A 245 13.28 8.36 8.11
C GLY A 245 12.61 9.73 8.07
N GLN A 246 12.25 10.18 9.25
CA GLN A 246 11.62 11.47 9.46
C GLN A 246 12.51 12.29 10.40
N ALA A 247 12.96 13.46 9.93
CA ALA A 247 13.71 14.41 10.75
C ALA A 247 12.86 15.05 11.86
N GLU A 248 11.55 15.09 11.67
CA GLU A 248 10.56 15.57 12.63
C GLU A 248 9.37 14.61 12.62
N LEU A 249 8.85 14.24 13.78
CA LEU A 249 7.65 13.39 13.85
C LEU A 249 6.47 14.11 13.21
N ILE A 250 5.82 13.45 12.25
CA ILE A 250 4.61 13.95 11.61
C ILE A 250 3.55 12.84 11.60
N LEU A 251 2.34 13.16 12.06
CA LEU A 251 1.19 12.25 12.00
C LEU A 251 0.30 12.56 10.78
N PRO A 252 0.19 11.63 9.81
CA PRO A 252 -0.71 11.74 8.68
C PRO A 252 -2.10 11.21 9.06
N ILE A 253 -2.87 12.01 9.79
CA ILE A 253 -4.15 11.56 10.35
C ILE A 253 -5.32 12.48 9.96
N HIS A 254 -6.41 11.84 9.54
CA HIS A 254 -7.71 12.43 9.21
C HIS A 254 -8.52 12.85 10.47
N MET A 255 -7.92 13.65 11.37
CA MET A 255 -8.43 13.90 12.73
C MET A 255 -9.90 14.36 12.76
N SER A 256 -10.36 15.19 11.82
CA SER A 256 -11.76 15.63 11.80
C SER A 256 -12.74 14.46 11.63
N GLY A 257 -12.39 13.42 10.88
CA GLY A 257 -13.20 12.20 10.77
C GLY A 257 -13.12 11.28 12.00
N ARG A 258 -12.02 11.37 12.78
CA ARG A 258 -11.75 10.46 13.91
C ARG A 258 -12.66 10.63 15.12
N LEU A 259 -13.35 11.76 15.22
CA LEU A 259 -14.43 11.96 16.19
C LEU A 259 -15.65 11.08 15.88
N LEU A 260 -15.84 10.70 14.61
CA LEU A 260 -17.03 9.97 14.15
C LEU A 260 -16.82 8.44 14.06
N ASP A 261 -15.58 7.95 14.15
CA ASP A 261 -15.20 6.54 13.95
C ASP A 261 -16.06 5.55 14.77
N TYR A 262 -16.49 5.94 15.97
CA TYR A 262 -17.26 5.09 16.89
C TYR A 262 -18.74 5.49 17.02
N ARG A 263 -19.20 6.43 16.19
CA ARG A 263 -20.63 6.80 16.07
C ARG A 263 -21.28 7.19 17.41
N GLU A 264 -20.54 7.90 18.26
CA GLU A 264 -20.97 8.25 19.62
C GLU A 264 -22.05 9.35 19.63
N ASP A 265 -21.86 10.42 18.86
CA ASP A 265 -22.75 11.57 18.85
C ASP A 265 -23.21 11.90 17.41
N PRO A 266 -24.48 11.61 17.06
CA PRO A 266 -25.00 11.80 15.70
C PRO A 266 -25.13 13.27 15.29
N GLU A 267 -25.10 14.23 16.22
CA GLU A 267 -25.16 15.66 15.87
C GLU A 267 -23.83 16.19 15.33
N LEU A 268 -22.72 15.47 15.56
CA LEU A 268 -21.42 15.76 14.96
C LEU A 268 -21.34 15.32 13.50
N ALA A 269 -22.13 14.30 13.15
CA ALA A 269 -22.23 13.78 11.79
C ALA A 269 -23.16 14.65 10.93
N GLY A 270 -22.90 14.64 9.63
CA GLY A 270 -23.75 15.29 8.64
C GLY A 270 -25.01 14.49 8.37
N ILE A 271 -26.01 15.14 7.77
CA ILE A 271 -27.21 14.53 7.22
C ILE A 271 -27.07 14.53 5.70
N VAL A 272 -27.14 13.36 5.06
CA VAL A 272 -27.05 13.21 3.59
C VAL A 272 -28.27 12.42 3.12
N GLY A 273 -29.07 13.02 2.23
CA GLY A 273 -30.34 12.42 1.81
C GLY A 273 -31.29 12.17 2.98
N GLY A 274 -31.30 13.05 3.98
CA GLY A 274 -32.13 12.94 5.18
C GLY A 274 -31.67 11.89 6.21
N LYS A 275 -30.47 11.31 6.09
CA LYS A 275 -29.93 10.32 7.02
C LYS A 275 -28.56 10.72 7.56
N THR A 276 -28.26 10.34 8.80
CA THR A 276 -26.92 10.54 9.38
C THR A 276 -25.85 9.82 8.56
N ASP A 277 -24.83 10.56 8.15
CA ASP A 277 -23.64 10.07 7.45
C ASP A 277 -22.38 10.30 8.32
N TRP A 278 -21.89 9.21 8.91
CA TRP A 278 -20.71 9.20 9.78
C TRP A 278 -19.39 9.44 9.05
N THR A 279 -19.41 9.49 7.71
CA THR A 279 -18.24 9.80 6.87
C THR A 279 -18.19 11.28 6.45
N ALA A 280 -19.23 12.05 6.74
CA ALA A 280 -19.37 13.45 6.37
C ALA A 280 -19.69 14.32 7.60
N PRO A 281 -18.71 14.71 8.44
CA PRO A 281 -18.95 15.65 9.54
C PRO A 281 -19.51 16.98 9.05
N ARG A 282 -20.36 17.61 9.87
CA ARG A 282 -20.87 18.95 9.60
C ARG A 282 -19.85 20.02 10.01
N LEU A 283 -18.83 20.22 9.20
CA LEU A 283 -17.69 21.13 9.46
C LEU A 283 -18.09 22.61 9.66
N SER A 284 -19.25 23.06 9.17
CA SER A 284 -19.77 24.41 9.46
C SER A 284 -20.38 24.55 10.86
N GLY A 285 -20.77 23.43 11.47
CA GLY A 285 -21.58 23.41 12.68
C GLY A 285 -20.76 23.78 13.91
N GLU A 286 -21.29 24.69 14.72
CA GLU A 286 -20.63 25.14 15.97
C GLU A 286 -20.37 23.98 16.93
N LYS A 287 -21.33 23.04 17.06
CA LYS A 287 -21.15 21.85 17.90
C LYS A 287 -19.94 21.02 17.44
N PHE A 288 -19.82 20.76 16.13
CA PHE A 288 -18.68 20.01 15.60
C PHE A 288 -17.36 20.76 15.83
N ARG A 289 -17.32 22.08 15.58
CA ARG A 289 -16.11 22.89 15.78
C ARG A 289 -15.66 22.92 17.24
N SER A 290 -16.62 23.06 18.16
CA SER A 290 -16.37 23.05 19.60
C SER A 290 -15.88 21.68 20.10
N GLU A 291 -16.52 20.58 19.69
CA GLU A 291 -16.04 19.22 20.03
C GLU A 291 -14.70 18.89 19.39
N PHE A 292 -14.44 19.35 18.16
CA PHE A 292 -13.13 19.21 17.55
C PHE A 292 -12.06 19.97 18.33
N MET A 293 -12.35 21.18 18.80
CA MET A 293 -11.46 21.92 19.69
C MET A 293 -11.23 21.20 21.04
N HIS A 294 -12.25 20.54 21.58
CA HIS A 294 -12.12 19.70 22.77
C HIS A 294 -11.22 18.48 22.52
N TYR A 295 -11.42 17.77 21.41
CA TYR A 295 -10.56 16.66 20.98
C TYR A 295 -9.09 17.08 20.85
N LEU A 296 -8.83 18.24 20.23
CA LEU A 296 -7.49 18.81 20.10
C LEU A 296 -6.88 19.21 21.46
N ASP A 297 -7.70 19.69 22.41
CA ASP A 297 -7.25 19.97 23.77
C ASP A 297 -6.87 18.69 24.52
N CYS A 298 -7.68 17.63 24.40
CA CYS A 298 -7.35 16.32 24.92
C CYS A 298 -6.04 15.79 24.32
N PHE A 299 -5.80 15.99 23.02
CA PHE A 299 -4.56 15.57 22.36
C PHE A 299 -3.33 16.21 23.00
N ASN A 300 -3.40 17.51 23.31
CA ASN A 300 -2.28 18.23 23.93
C ASN A 300 -2.04 17.83 25.39
N ARG A 301 -3.03 17.25 26.08
CA ARG A 301 -2.95 16.89 27.51
C ARG A 301 -2.69 15.40 27.76
N PHE A 302 -3.09 14.53 26.83
CA PHE A 302 -2.99 13.08 27.01
C PHE A 302 -1.55 12.55 26.91
N TYR A 303 -0.74 13.12 26.01
CA TYR A 303 0.63 12.66 25.80
C TYR A 303 1.62 13.42 26.70
N PRO A 304 2.72 12.78 27.15
CA PRO A 304 3.61 13.36 28.16
C PRO A 304 4.28 14.67 27.74
N VAL A 305 4.48 14.85 26.43
CA VAL A 305 5.08 16.03 25.83
C VAL A 305 4.19 16.43 24.65
N ARG A 306 3.91 17.72 24.56
CA ARG A 306 3.17 18.28 23.43
C ARG A 306 3.97 18.12 22.14
N PHE A 307 3.29 17.74 21.06
CA PHE A 307 3.91 17.57 19.76
C PHE A 307 4.15 18.91 19.06
N ASP A 308 5.20 18.98 18.25
CA ASP A 308 5.53 20.14 17.39
C ASP A 308 4.58 20.27 16.19
N PHE A 309 3.54 19.45 16.13
CA PHE A 309 2.49 19.51 15.14
C PHE A 309 1.13 19.16 15.77
N THR A 310 0.07 19.47 15.03
CA THR A 310 -1.29 19.00 15.23
C THR A 310 -1.93 18.76 13.85
N SER A 311 -2.98 17.94 13.76
CA SER A 311 -3.66 17.70 12.48
C SER A 311 -5.06 18.28 12.51
N PHE A 312 -5.39 19.07 11.48
CA PHE A 312 -6.77 19.47 11.17
C PHE A 312 -7.32 18.69 9.99
N GLY A 313 -6.68 17.55 9.66
CA GLY A 313 -6.93 16.80 8.44
C GLY A 313 -8.39 16.45 8.21
N SER A 314 -8.83 16.58 6.96
CA SER A 314 -10.18 16.27 6.49
C SER A 314 -10.56 14.81 6.77
N PRO A 315 -11.84 14.44 6.71
CA PRO A 315 -12.26 13.05 6.85
C PRO A 315 -11.64 12.16 5.77
N ASP A 316 -11.46 10.88 6.11
CA ASP A 316 -10.97 9.86 5.19
C ASP A 316 -12.08 9.41 4.23
N GLY A 317 -11.76 9.17 2.96
CA GLY A 317 -12.74 8.77 1.94
C GLY A 317 -13.84 9.81 1.67
N TRP A 318 -13.64 11.08 2.06
CA TRP A 318 -14.67 12.10 2.05
C TRP A 318 -15.24 12.39 0.65
N GLY A 319 -16.54 12.18 0.47
CA GLY A 319 -17.24 12.34 -0.81
C GLY A 319 -18.62 13.00 -0.74
N ASN A 320 -19.18 13.15 0.47
CA ASN A 320 -20.50 13.74 0.70
C ASN A 320 -20.39 15.02 1.53
N ILE A 321 -21.40 15.88 1.40
CA ILE A 321 -21.55 17.10 2.19
C ILE A 321 -22.93 17.09 2.83
N ASP A 322 -23.00 17.61 4.06
CA ASP A 322 -24.26 17.74 4.79
C ASP A 322 -25.31 18.52 3.97
N ASP A 323 -26.53 18.02 3.90
CA ASP A 323 -27.66 18.58 3.13
C ASP A 323 -27.94 20.05 3.49
N ARG A 324 -27.68 20.44 4.74
CA ARG A 324 -27.88 21.82 5.24
C ARG A 324 -26.76 22.75 4.81
N ASP A 325 -25.56 22.20 4.59
CA ASP A 325 -24.37 22.94 4.14
C ASP A 325 -24.24 22.97 2.62
N ALA A 326 -24.77 21.96 1.93
CA ALA A 326 -24.66 21.76 0.50
C ALA A 326 -25.03 23.01 -0.34
N PRO A 327 -26.14 23.74 -0.06
CA PRO A 327 -26.53 24.90 -0.87
C PRO A 327 -25.47 26.00 -0.93
N ARG A 328 -24.67 26.16 0.14
CA ARG A 328 -23.63 27.18 0.23
C ARG A 328 -22.27 26.67 -0.27
N TRP A 329 -21.97 25.40 0.00
CA TRP A 329 -20.61 24.89 0.01
C TRP A 329 -20.32 23.83 -1.06
N ASP A 330 -21.33 23.22 -1.67
CA ASP A 330 -21.15 22.21 -2.71
C ASP A 330 -20.84 22.86 -4.08
N ARG A 331 -19.55 23.06 -4.40
CA ARG A 331 -19.10 23.73 -5.63
C ARG A 331 -18.92 22.78 -6.82
N LYS A 332 -19.99 22.14 -7.27
CA LYS A 332 -19.96 21.16 -8.39
C LYS A 332 -19.29 21.69 -9.67
N GLN A 333 -19.42 22.99 -9.95
CA GLN A 333 -18.80 23.66 -11.10
C GLN A 333 -17.26 23.66 -11.07
N ARG A 334 -16.65 23.48 -9.89
CA ARG A 334 -15.17 23.37 -9.74
C ARG A 334 -14.65 21.96 -10.04
N GLY A 335 -15.52 21.05 -10.49
CA GLY A 335 -15.22 19.64 -10.69
C GLY A 335 -15.00 18.92 -9.35
N THR A 336 -14.73 17.61 -9.40
CA THR A 336 -14.53 16.81 -8.17
C THR A 336 -13.42 17.40 -7.32
N SER A 337 -12.25 17.71 -7.89
CA SER A 337 -11.05 18.10 -7.13
C SER A 337 -11.16 19.41 -6.35
N GLY A 338 -12.07 20.32 -6.73
CA GLY A 338 -12.29 21.59 -6.03
C GLY A 338 -13.65 21.72 -5.35
N ARG A 339 -14.46 20.66 -5.37
CA ARG A 339 -15.88 20.69 -4.96
C ARG A 339 -16.08 21.16 -3.53
N PHE A 340 -15.20 20.77 -2.61
CA PHE A 340 -15.29 21.05 -1.17
C PHE A 340 -14.14 21.92 -0.64
N SER A 341 -13.29 22.48 -1.51
CA SER A 341 -12.11 23.23 -1.08
C SER A 341 -12.46 24.44 -0.21
N ASP A 342 -13.48 25.22 -0.58
CA ASP A 342 -13.88 26.40 0.20
C ASP A 342 -14.52 26.03 1.54
N TYR A 343 -15.30 24.94 1.57
CA TYR A 343 -15.95 24.42 2.77
C TYR A 343 -14.92 24.01 3.82
N TYR A 344 -13.94 23.23 3.39
CA TYR A 344 -12.87 22.77 4.26
C TYR A 344 -11.95 23.92 4.68
N TRP A 345 -11.66 24.86 3.78
CA TRP A 345 -10.83 26.02 4.11
C TRP A 345 -11.47 26.92 5.16
N ASP A 346 -12.80 27.13 5.11
CA ASP A 346 -13.55 27.86 6.12
C ASP A 346 -13.40 27.21 7.52
N PHE A 347 -13.60 25.89 7.59
CA PHE A 347 -13.35 25.12 8.82
C PHE A 347 -11.90 25.25 9.30
N LEU A 348 -10.92 25.12 8.41
CA LEU A 348 -9.51 25.23 8.76
C LEU A 348 -9.16 26.60 9.35
N MET A 349 -9.70 27.68 8.80
CA MET A 349 -9.42 29.04 9.29
C MET A 349 -10.07 29.30 10.65
N ASP A 350 -11.30 28.84 10.85
CA ASP A 350 -11.99 28.93 12.14
C ASP A 350 -11.23 28.16 13.24
N ILE A 351 -10.95 26.87 13.00
CA ILE A 351 -10.24 26.04 13.98
C ILE A 351 -8.84 26.57 14.24
N ARG A 352 -8.13 27.04 13.20
CA ARG A 352 -6.82 27.69 13.38
C ARG A 352 -6.91 28.91 14.29
N ALA A 353 -7.91 29.76 14.11
CA ALA A 353 -8.10 30.94 14.96
C ALA A 353 -8.35 30.55 16.42
N ARG A 354 -9.29 29.62 16.67
CA ARG A 354 -9.58 29.11 18.02
C ARG A 354 -8.36 28.46 18.66
N TYR A 355 -7.68 27.60 17.91
CA TYR A 355 -6.51 26.86 18.39
C TYR A 355 -5.35 27.79 18.73
N ASN A 356 -5.01 28.73 17.83
CA ASN A 356 -3.90 29.66 18.07
C ASN A 356 -4.23 30.67 19.19
N SER A 357 -5.50 31.02 19.40
CA SER A 357 -5.92 31.84 20.55
C SER A 357 -5.71 31.10 21.88
N LYS A 358 -6.02 29.80 21.93
CA LYS A 358 -5.86 28.98 23.15
C LYS A 358 -4.40 28.55 23.37
N TYR A 359 -3.65 28.37 22.30
CA TYR A 359 -2.29 27.84 22.30
C TYR A 359 -1.37 28.68 21.40
N PRO A 360 -0.84 29.81 21.92
CA PRO A 360 -0.06 30.77 21.15
C PRO A 360 1.39 30.31 20.94
N PHE A 361 1.60 29.15 20.34
CA PHE A 361 2.92 28.62 19.98
C PHE A 361 3.53 29.28 18.73
N GLY A 362 2.80 30.21 18.10
CA GLY A 362 3.21 30.82 16.83
C GLY A 362 3.49 29.77 15.76
N LEU A 363 4.62 29.94 15.05
CA LEU A 363 5.07 29.03 13.99
C LEU A 363 5.72 27.73 14.51
N SER A 364 5.93 27.59 15.83
CA SER A 364 6.64 26.43 16.39
C SER A 364 5.80 25.13 16.40
N GLN A 365 4.47 25.24 16.41
CA GLN A 365 3.57 24.09 16.28
C GLN A 365 2.85 24.12 14.92
N ARG A 366 3.21 23.20 14.01
CA ARG A 366 2.64 23.10 12.65
C ARG A 366 1.26 22.46 12.64
N LYS A 367 0.41 22.83 11.68
CA LYS A 367 -0.95 22.30 11.51
C LYS A 367 -1.01 21.56 10.19
N HIS A 368 -1.24 20.26 10.25
CA HIS A 368 -1.32 19.43 9.05
C HIS A 368 -2.74 19.47 8.48
N VAL A 369 -2.84 19.65 7.16
CA VAL A 369 -4.12 19.72 6.44
C VAL A 369 -3.99 18.91 5.15
N TYR A 370 -5.09 18.36 4.62
CA TYR A 370 -5.07 17.58 3.40
C TYR A 370 -5.58 18.38 2.19
N ALA A 371 -4.90 18.21 1.05
CA ALA A 371 -5.42 18.50 -0.27
C ALA A 371 -5.69 17.16 -0.96
N TYR A 372 -6.90 16.64 -0.76
CA TYR A 372 -7.26 15.24 -1.04
C TYR A 372 -8.68 15.15 -1.63
N SER A 373 -8.90 14.21 -2.56
CA SER A 373 -10.23 13.94 -3.14
C SER A 373 -10.92 15.24 -3.61
N CYS A 374 -11.98 15.66 -2.91
CA CYS A 374 -12.78 16.83 -3.22
C CYS A 374 -12.17 18.19 -2.80
N THR A 375 -11.01 18.18 -2.15
CA THR A 375 -10.28 19.38 -1.68
C THR A 375 -8.89 19.51 -2.30
N ARG A 376 -8.58 18.75 -3.36
CA ARG A 376 -7.26 18.73 -3.98
C ARG A 376 -6.88 20.07 -4.62
N ARG A 377 -7.83 20.80 -5.19
CA ARG A 377 -7.59 22.16 -5.68
C ARG A 377 -7.58 23.17 -4.54
N ILE A 378 -6.86 24.27 -4.73
CA ILE A 378 -6.91 25.38 -3.78
C ILE A 378 -8.34 25.95 -3.66
N PRO A 379 -8.72 26.47 -2.47
CA PRO A 379 -9.95 27.26 -2.31
C PRO A 379 -9.85 28.58 -3.08
N GLU A 380 -10.99 29.16 -3.45
CA GLU A 380 -11.09 30.41 -4.20
C GLU A 380 -10.41 31.58 -3.49
N LEU A 381 -10.43 31.57 -2.15
CA LEU A 381 -9.73 32.58 -1.37
C LEU A 381 -8.23 32.62 -1.68
N LEU A 382 -7.62 31.46 -1.94
CA LEU A 382 -6.20 31.35 -2.30
C LEU A 382 -5.93 31.66 -3.78
N GLU A 383 -6.95 31.75 -4.64
CA GLU A 383 -6.77 32.18 -6.04
C GLU A 383 -6.47 33.69 -6.14
N LYS A 384 -6.95 34.47 -5.16
CA LYS A 384 -6.74 35.94 -5.12
C LYS A 384 -5.25 36.29 -5.12
N LYS A 385 -4.90 37.37 -5.82
CA LYS A 385 -3.52 37.88 -5.85
C LYS A 385 -3.07 38.26 -4.44
N GLY A 386 -1.89 37.80 -4.04
CA GLY A 386 -1.32 38.06 -2.70
C GLY A 386 -1.82 37.11 -1.59
N ALA A 387 -2.82 36.26 -1.85
CA ALA A 387 -3.21 35.21 -0.90
C ALA A 387 -2.12 34.14 -0.82
N ALA A 388 -1.89 33.64 0.41
CA ALA A 388 -0.88 32.62 0.70
C ALA A 388 -1.41 31.61 1.72
N VAL A 389 -0.89 30.39 1.65
CA VAL A 389 -1.08 29.37 2.69
C VAL A 389 -0.47 29.89 4.00
N PRO A 390 -1.18 29.85 5.14
CA PRO A 390 -0.63 30.25 6.43
C PRO A 390 0.71 29.55 6.73
N GLU A 391 1.67 30.29 7.26
CA GLU A 391 3.04 29.78 7.47
C GLU A 391 3.13 28.62 8.46
N ASP A 392 2.15 28.48 9.36
CA ASP A 392 2.03 27.37 10.30
C ASP A 392 1.27 26.16 9.73
N PHE A 393 0.87 26.16 8.44
CA PHE A 393 0.24 25.02 7.78
C PHE A 393 1.24 24.18 6.99
N THR A 394 1.10 22.85 7.11
CA THR A 394 1.72 21.86 6.21
C THR A 394 0.61 21.12 5.46
N VAL A 395 0.57 21.30 4.14
CA VAL A 395 -0.40 20.67 3.25
C VAL A 395 0.12 19.30 2.81
N PHE A 396 -0.68 18.26 3.07
CA PHE A 396 -0.54 16.92 2.53
C PHE A 396 -1.27 16.86 1.20
N PHE A 397 -0.52 16.99 0.10
CA PHE A 397 -1.08 16.95 -1.25
C PHE A 397 -1.12 15.51 -1.76
N CYS A 398 -2.33 14.99 -1.99
CA CYS A 398 -2.54 13.57 -2.23
C CYS A 398 -2.70 13.19 -3.71
N TYR A 399 -1.91 12.23 -4.18
CA TYR A 399 -1.95 11.73 -5.57
C TYR A 399 -1.56 10.25 -5.72
N THR A 400 -1.57 9.76 -6.96
CA THR A 400 -1.04 8.44 -7.37
C THR A 400 0.04 8.63 -8.43
N SER A 401 1.32 8.64 -8.04
CA SER A 401 2.42 8.92 -8.97
C SER A 401 2.49 7.92 -10.12
N ASP A 402 2.19 6.65 -9.85
CA ASP A 402 2.20 5.53 -10.79
C ASP A 402 1.18 5.65 -11.94
N ARG A 403 0.24 6.60 -11.86
CA ARG A 403 -0.87 6.78 -12.82
C ARG A 403 -0.90 8.13 -13.48
N MET A 404 0.05 9.01 -13.19
CA MET A 404 0.06 10.39 -13.71
C MET A 404 0.18 10.47 -15.25
N HIS A 405 0.51 9.38 -15.94
CA HIS A 405 0.48 9.30 -17.40
C HIS A 405 -0.93 9.07 -17.98
N LEU A 406 -1.92 8.75 -17.14
CA LEU A 406 -3.29 8.47 -17.58
C LEU A 406 -4.11 9.76 -17.74
N PRO A 407 -5.02 9.82 -18.72
CA PRO A 407 -5.95 10.94 -18.86
C PRO A 407 -6.72 11.20 -17.56
N GLY A 408 -6.74 12.46 -17.11
CA GLY A 408 -7.45 12.90 -15.89
C GLY A 408 -6.78 12.50 -14.57
N MET A 409 -5.57 11.93 -14.61
CA MET A 409 -4.79 11.54 -13.42
C MET A 409 -3.48 12.33 -13.29
N ASP A 410 -3.25 13.35 -14.12
CA ASP A 410 -2.11 14.25 -13.96
C ASP A 410 -2.42 15.33 -12.92
N TYR A 411 -1.84 15.19 -11.73
CA TYR A 411 -2.08 16.09 -10.58
C TYR A 411 -1.09 17.27 -10.50
N ARG A 412 -0.14 17.37 -11.43
CA ARG A 412 0.90 18.41 -11.40
C ARG A 412 0.33 19.82 -11.56
N PRO A 413 -0.71 20.08 -12.37
CA PRO A 413 -1.34 21.40 -12.43
C PRO A 413 -1.84 21.85 -11.04
N GLU A 414 -2.61 21.03 -10.34
CA GLU A 414 -3.13 21.35 -9.00
C GLU A 414 -2.00 21.45 -7.96
N LEU A 415 -0.96 20.62 -8.07
CA LEU A 415 0.22 20.73 -7.21
C LEU A 415 0.88 22.10 -7.37
N ARG A 416 1.01 22.59 -8.60
CA ARG A 416 1.58 23.91 -8.89
C ARG A 416 0.69 25.05 -8.39
N GLU A 417 -0.64 24.88 -8.40
CA GLU A 417 -1.56 25.84 -7.76
C GLU A 417 -1.22 26.02 -6.27
N TRP A 418 -1.00 24.94 -5.53
CA TRP A 418 -0.59 24.99 -4.12
C TRP A 418 0.81 25.56 -3.93
N GLN A 419 1.80 25.08 -4.70
CA GLN A 419 3.19 25.56 -4.61
C GLN A 419 3.29 27.07 -4.82
N ALA A 420 2.49 27.64 -5.73
CA ALA A 420 2.45 29.08 -5.98
C ALA A 420 1.96 29.91 -4.79
N ARG A 421 1.35 29.28 -3.77
CA ARG A 421 0.80 29.93 -2.57
C ARG A 421 1.60 29.64 -1.32
N MET A 422 2.71 28.92 -1.43
CA MET A 422 3.58 28.55 -0.31
C MET A 422 4.84 29.42 -0.30
N LYS A 423 5.28 29.79 0.90
CA LYS A 423 6.50 30.56 1.15
C LYS A 423 7.69 29.68 1.51
N SER A 424 7.44 28.43 1.89
CA SER A 424 8.49 27.49 2.32
C SER A 424 8.17 26.06 1.88
N PRO A 425 9.18 25.26 1.49
CA PRO A 425 9.03 23.82 1.25
C PRO A 425 8.38 23.08 2.43
N ARG A 426 8.59 23.57 3.66
CA ARG A 426 8.02 23.01 4.90
C ARG A 426 6.49 22.99 4.92
N GLN A 427 5.84 23.75 4.05
CA GLN A 427 4.39 23.83 3.94
C GLN A 427 3.80 22.76 3.01
N LEU A 428 4.61 21.89 2.41
CA LEU A 428 4.15 20.83 1.51
C LEU A 428 4.78 19.50 1.87
N ILE A 429 3.96 18.47 1.96
CA ILE A 429 4.34 17.06 1.90
C ILE A 429 3.45 16.42 0.85
N VAL A 430 4.03 15.60 -0.02
CA VAL A 430 3.23 14.81 -0.96
C VAL A 430 2.85 13.47 -0.36
N TYR A 431 1.58 13.14 -0.40
CA TYR A 431 1.05 11.85 0.02
C TYR A 431 0.76 11.02 -1.23
N ASP A 432 1.50 9.94 -1.41
CA ASP A 432 1.45 9.13 -2.61
C ASP A 432 0.83 7.75 -2.33
N TYR A 433 -0.32 7.49 -2.97
CA TYR A 433 -1.01 6.19 -2.96
C TYR A 433 -0.39 5.23 -3.98
N TYR A 434 0.91 5.05 -3.85
CA TYR A 434 1.76 4.31 -4.79
C TYR A 434 1.19 2.94 -5.15
N TYR A 435 1.50 2.50 -6.37
CA TYR A 435 1.12 1.16 -6.78
C TYR A 435 1.92 0.10 -6.03
N GLU A 436 1.20 -0.85 -5.46
CA GLU A 436 1.75 -2.12 -4.98
C GLU A 436 0.81 -3.27 -5.33
N HIS A 437 1.37 -4.47 -5.48
CA HIS A 437 0.58 -5.69 -5.47
C HIS A 437 0.22 -6.01 -4.03
N THR A 438 -1.05 -5.95 -3.65
CA THR A 438 -1.49 -6.41 -2.32
C THR A 438 -2.87 -7.04 -2.38
N LYS A 439 -3.14 -7.95 -1.46
CA LYS A 439 -4.49 -8.51 -1.29
C LYS A 439 -5.52 -7.44 -0.91
N TYR A 440 -5.09 -6.41 -0.16
CA TYR A 440 -5.95 -5.32 0.32
C TYR A 440 -6.41 -4.38 -0.82
N LYS A 441 -5.53 -4.07 -1.78
CA LYS A 441 -5.85 -3.19 -2.93
C LYS A 441 -6.37 -3.96 -4.16
N GLY A 442 -6.76 -5.23 -3.97
CA GLY A 442 -7.21 -6.19 -4.98
C GLY A 442 -6.04 -6.93 -5.63
N GLU A 443 -6.18 -8.26 -5.84
CA GLU A 443 -5.17 -9.01 -6.60
C GLU A 443 -5.16 -8.54 -8.06
N ARG A 444 -3.99 -8.10 -8.52
CA ARG A 444 -3.73 -7.60 -9.87
C ARG A 444 -2.64 -8.48 -10.51
N PRO A 445 -2.46 -8.44 -11.84
CA PRO A 445 -1.50 -9.30 -12.53
C PRO A 445 -0.10 -9.17 -11.90
N PRO A 446 0.48 -10.23 -11.31
CA PRO A 446 1.77 -10.13 -10.63
C PRO A 446 2.94 -9.95 -11.61
N MET A 447 3.25 -8.70 -11.99
CA MET A 447 4.49 -8.35 -12.69
C MET A 447 5.13 -7.10 -12.06
N PRO A 448 6.46 -6.90 -12.18
CA PRO A 448 7.09 -5.64 -11.78
C PRO A 448 6.38 -4.45 -12.42
N TYR A 449 6.04 -3.42 -11.65
CA TYR A 449 5.54 -2.17 -12.22
C TYR A 449 6.64 -1.14 -12.16
N ILE A 450 7.18 -0.81 -13.32
CA ILE A 450 8.32 0.08 -13.48
C ILE A 450 7.84 1.35 -14.18
N PHE A 451 8.28 2.52 -13.72
CA PHE A 451 7.91 3.83 -14.27
C PHE A 451 8.99 4.88 -14.00
N THR A 452 10.23 4.53 -14.34
CA THR A 452 11.42 5.35 -14.10
C THR A 452 11.28 6.76 -14.70
N GLY A 453 10.71 6.87 -15.91
CA GLY A 453 10.50 8.15 -16.57
C GLY A 453 9.47 9.04 -15.87
N LEU A 454 8.44 8.45 -15.27
CA LEU A 454 7.41 9.19 -14.54
C LEU A 454 7.91 9.64 -13.17
N LEU A 455 8.62 8.75 -12.47
CA LEU A 455 9.29 9.06 -11.19
C LEU A 455 10.28 10.22 -11.34
N LYS A 456 11.05 10.27 -12.43
CA LYS A 456 11.97 11.38 -12.72
C LYS A 456 11.23 12.73 -12.88
N LYS A 457 10.10 12.72 -13.58
CA LYS A 457 9.26 13.91 -13.77
C LYS A 457 8.64 14.37 -12.46
N GLU A 458 8.17 13.43 -11.64
CA GLU A 458 7.62 13.72 -10.31
C GLU A 458 8.67 14.41 -9.43
N PHE A 459 9.84 13.80 -9.21
CA PHE A 459 10.86 14.36 -8.33
C PHE A 459 11.35 15.73 -8.79
N ALA A 460 11.40 15.99 -10.09
CA ALA A 460 11.72 17.30 -10.65
C ALA A 460 10.72 18.40 -10.22
N GLU A 461 9.45 18.06 -10.00
CA GLU A 461 8.44 19.00 -9.46
C GLU A 461 8.58 19.22 -7.95
N LEU A 462 9.25 18.32 -7.23
CA LEU A 462 9.31 18.32 -5.76
C LEU A 462 10.60 18.93 -5.20
N TYR A 463 11.74 18.77 -5.87
CA TYR A 463 13.04 19.23 -5.35
C TYR A 463 13.02 20.71 -5.01
N GLY A 464 13.34 21.03 -3.75
CA GLY A 464 13.40 22.40 -3.24
C GLY A 464 12.04 23.09 -3.08
N LYS A 465 10.93 22.37 -3.26
CA LYS A 465 9.55 22.88 -3.15
C LYS A 465 8.68 22.14 -2.13
N CYS A 466 9.19 21.06 -1.56
CA CYS A 466 8.45 20.15 -0.66
C CYS A 466 9.36 19.67 0.49
N ASP A 467 8.80 19.49 1.68
CA ASP A 467 9.46 18.95 2.90
C ASP A 467 9.70 17.44 2.77
N GLY A 468 9.00 16.79 1.84
CA GLY A 468 9.20 15.39 1.51
C GLY A 468 7.93 14.67 1.15
N TRP A 469 7.91 13.38 1.43
CA TRP A 469 6.83 12.52 0.98
C TRP A 469 6.40 11.53 2.04
N LEU A 470 5.15 11.14 1.91
CA LEU A 470 4.56 9.99 2.55
C LEU A 470 4.14 9.00 1.48
N LEU A 471 4.50 7.75 1.69
CA LEU A 471 4.20 6.64 0.82
C LEU A 471 3.25 5.67 1.50
N GLU A 472 2.04 5.56 0.99
CA GLU A 472 1.10 4.54 1.44
C GLU A 472 1.28 3.26 0.63
N GLY A 473 2.03 2.32 1.21
CA GLY A 473 2.28 1.01 0.62
C GLY A 473 3.11 0.11 1.52
N MET A 474 3.57 -1.01 0.96
CA MET A 474 4.25 -2.11 1.63
C MET A 474 3.38 -2.88 2.63
N VAL A 475 2.22 -3.36 2.17
CA VAL A 475 1.35 -4.20 3.01
C VAL A 475 2.08 -5.48 3.41
N ALA A 476 2.09 -5.70 4.72
CA ALA A 476 2.58 -6.92 5.32
C ALA A 476 1.74 -8.12 4.90
N ASN A 477 2.40 -9.18 4.46
CA ASN A 477 1.75 -10.46 4.29
C ASN A 477 1.46 -11.06 5.67
N ARG A 478 0.22 -11.51 5.89
CA ARG A 478 -0.16 -12.25 7.09
C ARG A 478 -0.61 -13.64 6.69
N ASN A 479 0.09 -14.66 7.19
CA ASN A 479 -0.26 -16.05 6.97
C ASN A 479 -0.74 -16.67 8.28
N LYS A 480 -2.01 -17.13 8.31
CA LYS A 480 -2.67 -17.65 9.53
C LYS A 480 -2.50 -16.74 10.76
N GLY A 481 -2.60 -15.43 10.56
CA GLY A 481 -2.44 -14.43 11.62
C GLY A 481 -0.99 -14.06 11.99
N LYS A 482 0.03 -14.77 11.47
CA LYS A 482 1.45 -14.45 11.67
C LYS A 482 1.96 -13.52 10.57
N LEU A 483 2.78 -12.54 10.96
CA LEU A 483 3.45 -11.65 10.02
C LEU A 483 4.53 -12.42 9.24
N ASP A 484 4.43 -12.42 7.92
CA ASP A 484 5.26 -13.19 6.98
C ASP A 484 5.94 -12.27 5.95
N GLY A 485 6.53 -11.18 6.44
CA GLY A 485 7.25 -10.19 5.61
C GLY A 485 6.34 -9.26 4.81
N PHE A 486 6.92 -8.52 3.87
CA PHE A 486 6.16 -7.74 2.89
C PHE A 486 5.57 -8.64 1.81
N TYR A 487 4.42 -8.26 1.26
CA TYR A 487 3.78 -9.02 0.19
C TYR A 487 4.49 -8.81 -1.16
N ARG A 488 4.81 -9.91 -1.86
CA ARG A 488 5.51 -9.94 -3.18
C ARG A 488 6.75 -9.02 -3.27
N PRO A 489 7.77 -9.20 -2.41
CA PRO A 489 8.94 -8.33 -2.37
C PRO A 489 9.78 -8.36 -3.66
N ALA A 490 9.84 -9.47 -4.41
CA ALA A 490 10.63 -9.51 -5.65
C ALA A 490 10.05 -8.60 -6.74
N ILE A 491 8.73 -8.44 -6.74
CA ILE A 491 8.01 -7.59 -7.69
C ILE A 491 7.94 -6.13 -7.22
N ASN A 492 7.67 -5.89 -5.93
CA ASN A 492 7.38 -4.56 -5.39
C ASN A 492 8.64 -3.72 -5.07
N SER A 493 9.71 -4.35 -4.58
CA SER A 493 10.87 -3.63 -4.05
C SER A 493 11.69 -2.78 -5.04
N PRO A 494 11.82 -3.11 -6.35
CA PRO A 494 12.64 -2.30 -7.27
C PRO A 494 12.27 -0.81 -7.31
N MET A 495 10.98 -0.50 -7.43
CA MET A 495 10.54 0.89 -7.50
C MET A 495 10.69 1.64 -6.16
N PHE A 496 10.52 0.95 -5.03
CA PHE A 496 10.81 1.53 -3.72
C PHE A 496 12.29 1.87 -3.59
N TYR A 497 13.17 0.98 -4.04
CA TYR A 497 14.62 1.24 -4.05
C TYR A 497 14.96 2.49 -4.86
N LEU A 498 14.51 2.57 -6.12
CA LEU A 498 14.81 3.71 -7.01
C LEU A 498 14.33 5.05 -6.44
N ARG A 499 13.11 5.11 -5.93
CA ARG A 499 12.53 6.31 -5.30
C ARG A 499 13.35 6.80 -4.11
N ASN A 500 13.81 5.88 -3.26
CA ASN A 500 14.61 6.23 -2.10
C ASN A 500 16.00 6.75 -2.51
N ARG A 501 16.64 6.18 -3.53
CA ARG A 501 17.91 6.70 -4.08
C ARG A 501 17.75 8.16 -4.54
N MET A 502 16.68 8.46 -5.26
CA MET A 502 16.35 9.83 -5.70
C MET A 502 16.03 10.80 -4.55
N SER A 503 15.70 10.29 -3.36
CA SER A 503 15.46 11.13 -2.18
C SER A 503 16.74 11.61 -1.49
N TRP A 504 17.89 11.04 -1.86
CA TRP A 504 19.22 11.39 -1.34
C TRP A 504 20.13 12.05 -2.38
N ASP A 505 19.84 11.87 -3.66
CA ASP A 505 20.67 12.40 -4.74
C ASP A 505 19.81 12.95 -5.89
N ARG A 506 19.94 14.25 -6.16
CA ARG A 506 19.18 14.98 -7.18
C ARG A 506 19.63 14.59 -8.59
N ASN A 507 20.86 14.11 -8.70
CA ASN A 507 21.47 13.67 -9.95
C ASN A 507 21.29 12.17 -10.17
N CYS A 508 20.60 11.47 -9.26
CA CYS A 508 20.26 10.07 -9.42
C CYS A 508 19.50 9.84 -10.73
N ASP A 509 20.00 8.91 -11.54
CA ASP A 509 19.31 8.43 -12.72
C ASP A 509 18.68 7.06 -12.41
N PRO A 510 17.34 6.97 -12.28
CA PRO A 510 16.68 5.73 -11.89
C PRO A 510 16.90 4.60 -12.91
N VAL A 511 17.19 4.90 -14.17
CA VAL A 511 17.52 3.87 -15.17
C VAL A 511 18.91 3.28 -14.87
N LYS A 512 19.90 4.12 -14.57
CA LYS A 512 21.26 3.64 -14.23
C LYS A 512 21.30 2.88 -12.91
N GLU A 513 20.52 3.31 -11.92
CA GLU A 513 20.39 2.56 -10.66
C GLU A 513 19.73 1.20 -10.88
N LEU A 514 18.76 1.11 -11.80
CA LEU A 514 18.14 -0.16 -12.18
C LEU A 514 19.13 -1.07 -12.94
N GLU A 515 19.98 -0.50 -13.81
CA GLU A 515 21.06 -1.23 -14.47
C GLU A 515 22.10 -1.76 -13.46
N ASP A 516 22.51 -0.95 -12.47
CA ASP A 516 23.42 -1.39 -11.41
C ASP A 516 22.81 -2.47 -10.53
N LEU A 517 21.51 -2.35 -10.21
CA LEU A 517 20.75 -3.42 -9.57
C LEU A 517 20.83 -4.69 -10.40
N CYS A 518 20.51 -4.63 -11.69
CA CYS A 518 20.55 -5.80 -12.57
C CYS A 518 21.94 -6.46 -12.60
N ARG A 519 22.99 -5.65 -12.72
CA ARG A 519 24.38 -6.11 -12.76
C ARG A 519 24.82 -6.77 -11.47
N ARG A 520 24.59 -6.14 -10.31
CA ARG A 520 25.05 -6.63 -9.01
C ARG A 520 24.17 -7.77 -8.47
N TYR A 521 22.87 -7.68 -8.68
CA TYR A 521 21.90 -8.59 -8.06
C TYR A 521 21.59 -9.82 -8.93
N TYR A 522 21.56 -9.69 -10.25
CA TYR A 522 21.28 -10.81 -11.16
C TYR A 522 22.51 -11.33 -11.91
N GLY A 523 23.66 -10.63 -11.80
CA GLY A 523 24.95 -11.12 -12.27
C GLY A 523 24.94 -11.45 -13.77
N PRO A 524 25.24 -12.70 -14.17
CA PRO A 524 25.25 -13.10 -15.58
C PRO A 524 23.94 -12.84 -16.35
N ALA A 525 22.80 -12.76 -15.66
CA ALA A 525 21.49 -12.50 -16.25
C ALA A 525 21.10 -11.01 -16.30
N ALA A 526 22.03 -10.09 -16.04
CA ALA A 526 21.74 -8.67 -15.92
C ALA A 526 21.05 -8.09 -17.17
N LYS A 527 21.50 -8.47 -18.37
CA LYS A 527 20.95 -7.96 -19.63
C LYS A 527 19.49 -8.40 -19.83
N GLU A 528 19.21 -9.66 -19.56
CA GLU A 528 17.87 -10.26 -19.69
C GLU A 528 16.91 -9.69 -18.64
N MET A 529 17.39 -9.46 -17.42
CA MET A 529 16.60 -8.84 -16.36
C MET A 529 16.31 -7.36 -16.65
N MET A 530 17.28 -6.62 -17.21
CA MET A 530 17.03 -5.24 -17.65
C MET A 530 16.01 -5.20 -18.79
N ALA A 531 16.06 -6.15 -19.72
CA ALA A 531 15.05 -6.30 -20.76
C ALA A 531 13.66 -6.60 -20.18
N LEU A 532 13.56 -7.47 -19.16
CA LEU A 532 12.31 -7.74 -18.46
C LEU A 532 11.73 -6.47 -17.80
N TYR A 533 12.54 -5.70 -17.08
CA TYR A 533 12.07 -4.46 -16.45
C TYR A 533 11.70 -3.37 -17.46
N THR A 534 12.43 -3.29 -18.57
CA THR A 534 12.11 -2.38 -19.68
C THR A 534 10.76 -2.75 -20.31
N GLU A 535 10.51 -4.03 -20.54
CA GLU A 535 9.21 -4.50 -21.06
C GLU A 535 8.09 -4.26 -20.03
N ALA A 536 8.38 -4.47 -18.75
CA ALA A 536 7.46 -4.18 -17.67
C ALA A 536 7.07 -2.69 -17.60
N GLU A 537 8.04 -1.77 -17.78
CA GLU A 537 7.78 -0.34 -17.89
C GLU A 537 6.92 -0.01 -19.10
N LYS A 538 7.23 -0.57 -20.28
CA LYS A 538 6.41 -0.36 -21.49
C LYS A 538 4.96 -0.77 -21.28
N ILE A 539 4.73 -1.92 -20.67
CA ILE A 539 3.38 -2.43 -20.37
C ILE A 539 2.66 -1.52 -19.38
N TRP A 540 3.34 -1.14 -18.29
CA TRP A 540 2.80 -0.26 -17.27
C TRP A 540 2.50 1.15 -17.82
N MET A 541 3.34 1.68 -18.70
CA MET A 541 3.18 3.05 -19.22
C MET A 541 2.18 3.19 -20.38
N ARG A 542 1.49 2.13 -20.81
CA ARG A 542 0.42 2.24 -21.82
C ARG A 542 -0.67 3.22 -21.34
N PRO A 543 -1.21 4.12 -22.18
CA PRO A 543 -2.19 5.14 -21.77
C PRO A 543 -3.63 4.60 -21.76
N VAL A 544 -3.86 3.49 -21.06
CA VAL A 544 -5.17 2.79 -21.01
C VAL A 544 -5.61 2.51 -19.57
N ALA A 545 -6.85 2.08 -19.37
CA ALA A 545 -7.38 1.76 -18.03
C ALA A 545 -6.49 0.74 -17.28
N ARG A 546 -6.34 0.91 -15.97
CA ARG A 546 -5.61 -0.01 -15.06
C ARG A 546 -6.41 -1.29 -14.73
N ALA A 547 -7.10 -1.82 -15.73
CA ALA A 547 -7.87 -3.06 -15.66
C ALA A 547 -7.19 -4.13 -16.50
N VAL A 548 -7.52 -5.39 -16.24
CA VAL A 548 -7.14 -6.52 -17.10
C VAL A 548 -8.41 -7.25 -17.47
N THR A 549 -8.67 -7.32 -18.77
CA THR A 549 -9.82 -8.01 -19.35
C THR A 549 -9.35 -8.76 -20.58
N ALA A 550 -10.16 -9.68 -21.12
CA ALA A 550 -9.79 -10.43 -22.33
C ALA A 550 -9.52 -9.53 -23.56
N HIS A 551 -10.18 -8.36 -23.64
CA HIS A 551 -10.19 -7.52 -24.85
C HIS A 551 -9.59 -6.12 -24.65
N SER A 552 -9.40 -5.68 -23.40
CA SER A 552 -8.96 -4.33 -23.06
C SER A 552 -8.13 -4.28 -21.78
N GLY A 553 -7.47 -3.15 -21.53
CA GLY A 553 -6.64 -2.95 -20.34
C GLY A 553 -5.16 -2.79 -20.66
N TYR A 554 -4.38 -2.55 -19.61
CA TYR A 554 -2.94 -2.29 -19.76
C TYR A 554 -2.13 -3.56 -19.97
N PHE A 555 -2.58 -4.69 -19.43
CA PHE A 555 -1.96 -6.00 -19.59
C PHE A 555 -2.79 -6.85 -20.56
N LYS A 556 -2.14 -7.52 -21.52
CA LYS A 556 -2.74 -8.28 -22.61
C LYS A 556 -2.25 -9.73 -22.60
N LYS A 557 -2.98 -10.63 -23.27
CA LYS A 557 -2.67 -12.06 -23.34
C LYS A 557 -1.25 -12.31 -23.87
N GLU A 558 -0.83 -11.55 -24.88
CA GLU A 558 0.49 -11.69 -25.50
C GLU A 558 1.61 -11.19 -24.60
N ASP A 559 1.31 -10.34 -23.60
CA ASP A 559 2.30 -9.90 -22.62
C ASP A 559 2.76 -11.07 -21.74
N VAL A 560 1.89 -12.05 -21.45
CA VAL A 560 2.24 -13.24 -20.66
C VAL A 560 3.41 -13.97 -21.31
N SER A 561 3.29 -14.33 -22.59
CA SER A 561 4.36 -15.02 -23.31
C SER A 561 5.63 -14.18 -23.40
N ARG A 562 5.51 -12.86 -23.58
CA ARG A 562 6.67 -11.94 -23.65
C ARG A 562 7.44 -11.89 -22.32
N VAL A 563 6.76 -11.66 -21.19
CA VAL A 563 7.44 -11.53 -19.89
C VAL A 563 8.04 -12.86 -19.42
N PHE A 564 7.33 -13.99 -19.59
CA PHE A 564 7.90 -15.30 -19.25
C PHE A 564 9.02 -15.72 -20.20
N GLY A 565 8.96 -15.36 -21.48
CA GLY A 565 10.06 -15.60 -22.41
C GLY A 565 11.36 -14.86 -22.02
N LEU A 566 11.26 -13.63 -21.52
CA LEU A 566 12.41 -12.90 -20.98
C LEU A 566 12.93 -13.53 -19.68
N LEU A 567 12.03 -13.97 -18.81
CA LEU A 567 12.38 -14.62 -17.54
C LEU A 567 13.09 -15.96 -17.76
N GLU A 568 12.65 -16.77 -18.71
CA GLU A 568 13.32 -18.03 -19.06
C GLU A 568 14.72 -17.79 -19.63
N LYS A 569 14.90 -16.76 -20.47
CA LYS A 569 16.24 -16.34 -20.93
C LYS A 569 17.14 -15.92 -19.75
N ALA A 570 16.59 -15.17 -18.79
CA ALA A 570 17.33 -14.76 -17.59
C ALA A 570 17.74 -15.98 -16.74
N LYS A 571 16.85 -16.95 -16.54
CA LYS A 571 17.16 -18.21 -15.84
C LYS A 571 18.26 -19.00 -16.54
N ALA A 572 18.17 -19.13 -17.86
CA ALA A 572 19.18 -19.82 -18.66
C ALA A 572 20.56 -19.16 -18.51
N LYS A 573 20.63 -17.83 -18.51
CA LYS A 573 21.89 -17.08 -18.31
C LYS A 573 22.42 -17.15 -16.89
N ALA A 574 21.55 -17.15 -15.88
CA ALA A 574 21.97 -17.29 -14.50
C ALA A 574 22.55 -18.68 -14.20
N GLY A 575 22.18 -19.70 -14.96
CA GLY A 575 22.59 -21.09 -14.72
C GLY A 575 21.75 -21.76 -13.63
N LYS A 576 22.31 -22.78 -12.95
CA LYS A 576 21.59 -23.60 -11.96
C LYS A 576 22.29 -23.57 -10.60
N GLY A 577 21.52 -23.77 -9.53
CA GLY A 577 22.02 -24.01 -8.17
C GLY A 577 22.70 -22.84 -7.45
N ASN A 578 22.87 -21.68 -8.10
CA ASN A 578 23.53 -20.52 -7.53
C ASN A 578 22.55 -19.44 -7.04
N VAL A 579 23.10 -18.40 -6.41
CA VAL A 579 22.31 -17.28 -5.85
C VAL A 579 21.49 -16.53 -6.90
N TYR A 580 22.02 -16.33 -8.12
CA TYR A 580 21.32 -15.61 -9.19
C TYR A 580 20.10 -16.39 -9.66
N ALA A 581 20.24 -17.70 -9.87
CA ALA A 581 19.13 -18.58 -10.24
C ALA A 581 18.02 -18.57 -9.17
N ARG A 582 18.41 -18.63 -7.88
CA ARG A 582 17.45 -18.54 -6.76
C ARG A 582 16.71 -17.21 -6.72
N ARG A 583 17.42 -16.09 -6.95
CA ARG A 583 16.82 -14.74 -6.98
C ARG A 583 15.81 -14.60 -8.11
N ILE A 584 16.12 -15.10 -9.30
CA ILE A 584 15.19 -15.08 -10.44
C ILE A 584 14.00 -16.02 -10.17
N GLY A 585 14.25 -17.19 -9.55
CA GLY A 585 13.18 -18.10 -9.13
C GLY A 585 12.18 -17.48 -8.15
N LYS A 586 12.61 -16.57 -7.27
CA LYS A 586 11.68 -15.82 -6.40
C LYS A 586 10.77 -14.89 -7.18
N LEU A 587 11.32 -14.16 -8.15
CA LEU A 587 10.50 -13.33 -9.03
C LEU A 587 9.53 -14.19 -9.85
N GLU A 588 9.99 -15.30 -10.42
CA GLU A 588 9.15 -16.25 -11.15
C GLU A 588 8.00 -16.76 -10.30
N GLN A 589 8.29 -17.21 -9.08
CA GLN A 589 7.30 -17.72 -8.15
C GLN A 589 6.19 -16.69 -7.89
N GLU A 590 6.56 -15.42 -7.70
CA GLU A 590 5.58 -14.35 -7.51
C GLU A 590 4.76 -14.07 -8.79
N MET A 591 5.36 -14.23 -9.97
CA MET A 591 4.74 -14.00 -11.29
C MET A 591 3.86 -15.16 -11.79
N LEU A 592 4.00 -16.38 -11.25
CA LEU A 592 3.30 -17.58 -11.74
C LEU A 592 1.78 -17.40 -12.01
N PRO A 593 0.99 -16.69 -11.17
CA PRO A 593 -0.43 -16.51 -11.42
C PRO A 593 -0.78 -15.83 -12.76
N LEU A 594 0.18 -15.12 -13.38
CA LEU A 594 -0.01 -14.54 -14.72
C LEU A 594 -0.32 -15.57 -15.81
N LYS A 595 0.13 -16.82 -15.66
CA LYS A 595 -0.08 -17.87 -16.67
C LYS A 595 -1.56 -18.25 -16.83
N ASP A 596 -2.35 -18.04 -15.80
CA ASP A 596 -3.75 -18.46 -15.77
C ASP A 596 -4.74 -17.28 -15.86
N VAL A 597 -4.26 -16.04 -15.68
CA VAL A 597 -5.08 -14.82 -15.64
C VAL A 597 -6.04 -14.71 -16.84
N PHE A 598 -5.56 -14.92 -18.07
CA PHE A 598 -6.41 -14.85 -19.27
C PHE A 598 -7.21 -16.12 -19.55
N LYS A 599 -6.75 -17.29 -19.10
CA LYS A 599 -7.56 -18.51 -19.19
C LYS A 599 -8.83 -18.36 -18.38
N GLN A 600 -8.69 -17.79 -17.18
CA GLN A 600 -9.78 -17.47 -16.26
C GLN A 600 -10.64 -16.28 -16.71
N MET A 601 -10.36 -15.65 -17.85
CA MET A 601 -11.09 -14.47 -18.36
C MET A 601 -11.62 -14.64 -19.79
N ALA A 602 -11.45 -15.79 -20.43
CA ALA A 602 -11.80 -16.01 -21.85
C ALA A 602 -13.32 -16.06 -22.15
N ARG A 603 -14.15 -15.56 -21.23
CA ARG A 603 -15.60 -15.53 -21.33
C ARG A 603 -16.08 -14.42 -22.28
N LYS A 604 -17.05 -14.73 -23.14
CA LYS A 604 -17.68 -13.88 -24.17
C LYS A 604 -18.96 -13.17 -23.68
N GLY A 605 -19.44 -13.51 -22.48
CA GLY A 605 -20.65 -12.90 -21.91
C GLY A 605 -20.49 -11.43 -21.49
N PRO A 606 -21.61 -10.77 -21.14
CA PRO A 606 -21.63 -9.34 -20.82
C PRO A 606 -20.85 -9.01 -19.54
N LEU A 607 -20.51 -7.73 -19.36
CA LEU A 607 -20.02 -7.22 -18.08
C LEU A 607 -21.21 -7.02 -17.13
N VAL A 608 -21.22 -7.73 -16.01
CA VAL A 608 -22.24 -7.61 -14.97
C VAL A 608 -21.68 -6.84 -13.80
N ARG A 609 -22.36 -5.77 -13.42
CA ARG A 609 -21.98 -4.99 -12.25
C ARG A 609 -22.89 -5.36 -11.09
N ALA A 610 -22.29 -5.74 -9.97
CA ALA A 610 -22.98 -5.93 -8.70
C ALA A 610 -22.67 -4.75 -7.78
N MET A 611 -23.72 -4.15 -7.23
CA MET A 611 -23.59 -2.95 -6.40
C MET A 611 -23.10 -3.29 -5.00
N MET A 612 -22.15 -2.52 -4.49
CA MET A 612 -21.73 -2.61 -3.10
C MET A 612 -22.74 -1.98 -2.15
N PHE A 613 -23.14 -2.73 -1.14
CA PHE A 613 -23.91 -2.24 0.00
C PHE A 613 -22.98 -2.01 1.19
N THR A 614 -23.15 -0.85 1.82
CA THR A 614 -22.37 -0.41 3.00
C THR A 614 -23.18 -0.49 4.30
N ASP A 615 -24.46 -0.85 4.24
CA ASP A 615 -25.28 -1.13 5.43
C ASP A 615 -24.80 -2.45 6.05
N GLU A 616 -24.18 -2.39 7.24
CA GLU A 616 -23.57 -3.56 7.92
C GLU A 616 -24.60 -4.61 8.41
N ALA A 617 -25.90 -4.27 8.39
CA ALA A 617 -26.96 -5.22 8.71
C ALA A 617 -27.08 -6.26 7.59
N LYS A 618 -26.59 -7.47 7.87
CA LYS A 618 -26.74 -8.62 6.96
C LYS A 618 -28.23 -8.84 6.66
N PRO A 619 -28.66 -8.82 5.39
CA PRO A 619 -30.04 -9.11 5.07
C PRO A 619 -30.35 -10.56 5.43
N ASP A 620 -31.53 -10.77 6.00
CA ASP A 620 -32.09 -12.11 6.15
C ASP A 620 -32.36 -12.69 4.76
N VAL A 621 -31.99 -13.96 4.52
CA VAL A 621 -32.19 -14.64 3.24
C VAL A 621 -33.44 -15.49 3.35
N ASN A 622 -34.55 -14.96 2.84
CA ASN A 622 -35.90 -15.50 3.04
C ASN A 622 -36.78 -15.46 1.78
N GLY A 623 -36.20 -15.11 0.62
CA GLY A 623 -36.91 -15.07 -0.66
C GLY A 623 -37.74 -13.80 -0.87
N ASP A 624 -37.84 -12.91 0.12
CA ASP A 624 -38.62 -11.68 0.03
C ASP A 624 -37.88 -10.55 -0.71
N LEU A 625 -37.96 -10.52 -2.04
CA LEU A 625 -37.25 -9.53 -2.84
C LEU A 625 -37.80 -8.09 -2.72
N GLU A 626 -38.89 -7.90 -1.97
CA GLU A 626 -39.48 -6.59 -1.68
C GLU A 626 -38.84 -5.88 -0.48
N LYS A 627 -37.86 -6.51 0.19
CA LYS A 627 -37.21 -5.91 1.37
C LYS A 627 -36.35 -4.70 1.00
N PRO A 628 -36.09 -3.77 1.95
CA PRO A 628 -35.26 -2.59 1.71
C PRO A 628 -33.88 -2.88 1.14
N PHE A 629 -33.30 -4.06 1.43
CA PHE A 629 -32.03 -4.48 0.88
C PHE A 629 -32.07 -4.72 -0.63
N TRP A 630 -33.22 -5.04 -1.22
CA TRP A 630 -33.40 -5.21 -2.67
C TRP A 630 -34.11 -4.01 -3.30
N LYS A 631 -34.74 -3.14 -2.51
CA LYS A 631 -35.28 -1.87 -2.97
C LYS A 631 -34.19 -0.81 -3.16
N TRP A 632 -34.43 0.08 -4.11
CA TRP A 632 -33.44 1.03 -4.62
C TRP A 632 -33.55 2.40 -3.91
N ARG A 633 -32.42 3.06 -3.64
CA ARG A 633 -32.34 4.33 -2.88
C ARG A 633 -31.70 5.51 -3.66
N SER A 634 -31.49 5.40 -4.97
CA SER A 634 -30.70 6.36 -5.78
C SER A 634 -31.43 6.83 -7.06
N ARG A 635 -30.93 7.90 -7.71
CA ARG A 635 -31.46 8.49 -8.96
C ARG A 635 -31.02 7.79 -10.26
N THR A 636 -30.15 6.77 -10.21
CA THR A 636 -29.79 5.95 -11.38
C THR A 636 -30.66 4.69 -11.39
N PRO A 637 -31.16 4.15 -12.52
CA PRO A 637 -32.00 2.94 -12.52
C PRO A 637 -31.30 1.73 -11.88
N PRO A 638 -32.03 0.76 -11.28
CA PRO A 638 -31.43 -0.49 -10.81
C PRO A 638 -30.78 -1.24 -11.98
N LEU A 639 -29.62 -1.86 -11.72
CA LEU A 639 -28.94 -2.75 -12.67
C LEU A 639 -29.59 -4.14 -12.62
N ARG A 640 -30.86 -4.19 -13.00
CA ARG A 640 -31.64 -5.42 -13.13
C ARG A 640 -31.39 -6.03 -14.49
N TRP A 641 -31.11 -7.33 -14.53
CA TRP A 641 -30.85 -8.09 -15.74
C TRP A 641 -32.04 -8.97 -16.07
N GLU A 642 -32.38 -9.08 -17.35
CA GLU A 642 -33.44 -9.98 -17.81
C GLU A 642 -32.83 -11.14 -18.60
N LEU A 643 -33.27 -12.36 -18.30
CA LEU A 643 -32.83 -13.56 -19.02
C LEU A 643 -33.41 -13.58 -20.44
N ARG A 644 -32.63 -14.09 -21.38
CA ARG A 644 -33.01 -14.23 -22.79
C ARG A 644 -33.12 -15.70 -23.15
N ASP A 645 -33.90 -16.01 -24.16
CA ASP A 645 -33.99 -17.36 -24.70
C ASP A 645 -32.60 -17.88 -25.10
N MET A 646 -32.27 -19.09 -24.62
CA MET A 646 -30.94 -19.69 -24.75
C MET A 646 -30.49 -19.82 -26.21
N ASN A 647 -31.41 -20.11 -27.14
CA ASN A 647 -31.09 -20.42 -28.52
C ASN A 647 -31.10 -19.17 -29.41
N THR A 648 -32.10 -18.30 -29.23
CA THR A 648 -32.34 -17.15 -30.10
C THR A 648 -31.74 -15.85 -29.56
N ALA A 649 -31.32 -15.83 -28.29
CA ALA A 649 -30.85 -14.65 -27.57
C ALA A 649 -31.84 -13.47 -27.53
N LYS A 650 -33.13 -13.72 -27.79
CA LYS A 650 -34.20 -12.71 -27.69
C LYS A 650 -34.82 -12.72 -26.30
N TYR A 651 -35.38 -11.58 -25.90
CA TYR A 651 -36.21 -11.53 -24.69
C TYR A 651 -37.52 -12.29 -24.93
N PRO A 652 -37.93 -13.18 -24.01
CA PRO A 652 -39.20 -13.87 -24.13
C PRO A 652 -40.39 -12.90 -24.01
N GLU A 653 -41.27 -12.87 -25.01
CA GLU A 653 -42.43 -11.96 -25.02
C GLU A 653 -43.54 -12.35 -24.03
N HIS A 654 -43.60 -13.62 -23.65
CA HIS A 654 -44.71 -14.20 -22.89
C HIS A 654 -44.41 -14.43 -21.40
N ILE A 655 -43.16 -14.24 -20.98
CA ILE A 655 -42.70 -14.48 -19.61
C ILE A 655 -41.39 -13.72 -19.40
N ALA A 656 -41.06 -13.31 -18.19
CA ALA A 656 -39.77 -12.68 -17.90
C ALA A 656 -39.10 -13.34 -16.69
N THR A 657 -37.78 -13.25 -16.62
CA THR A 657 -37.01 -13.62 -15.42
C THR A 657 -35.97 -12.56 -15.17
N TYR A 658 -36.04 -11.95 -13.98
CA TYR A 658 -35.16 -10.87 -13.61
C TYR A 658 -34.11 -11.33 -12.61
N VAL A 659 -32.92 -10.77 -12.71
CA VAL A 659 -31.79 -11.06 -11.83
C VAL A 659 -31.19 -9.76 -11.32
N ASP A 660 -30.97 -9.71 -10.02
CA ASP A 660 -30.29 -8.63 -9.33
C ASP A 660 -29.08 -9.17 -8.54
N PHE A 661 -27.95 -8.45 -8.60
CA PHE A 661 -26.72 -8.79 -7.88
C PHE A 661 -26.32 -7.67 -6.92
N ARG A 662 -26.04 -8.02 -5.67
CA ARG A 662 -25.52 -7.09 -4.65
C ARG A 662 -24.38 -7.72 -3.88
N TYR A 663 -23.44 -6.91 -3.42
CA TYR A 663 -22.40 -7.35 -2.51
C TYR A 663 -22.56 -6.68 -1.15
N LEU A 664 -22.31 -7.42 -0.07
CA LEU A 664 -22.12 -6.88 1.28
C LEU A 664 -20.88 -7.55 1.88
N GLY A 665 -19.84 -6.76 2.16
CA GLY A 665 -18.53 -7.32 2.50
C GLY A 665 -18.00 -8.20 1.37
N ASP A 666 -17.61 -9.43 1.68
CA ASP A 666 -17.14 -10.45 0.72
C ASP A 666 -18.24 -11.40 0.23
N VAL A 667 -19.51 -11.10 0.54
CA VAL A 667 -20.66 -11.96 0.20
C VAL A 667 -21.39 -11.40 -1.01
N LEU A 668 -21.57 -12.21 -2.05
CA LEU A 668 -22.42 -11.94 -3.20
C LEU A 668 -23.85 -12.43 -2.92
N TYR A 669 -24.79 -11.50 -2.91
CA TYR A 669 -26.22 -11.77 -2.86
C TYR A 669 -26.79 -11.79 -4.27
N ILE A 670 -27.62 -12.78 -4.57
CA ILE A 670 -28.29 -12.95 -5.85
C ILE A 670 -29.79 -13.07 -5.59
N ALA A 671 -30.56 -12.27 -6.32
CA ALA A 671 -32.02 -12.33 -6.34
C ALA A 671 -32.46 -12.70 -7.75
N ILE A 672 -33.34 -13.70 -7.86
CA ILE A 672 -33.89 -14.18 -9.13
C ILE A 672 -35.41 -14.18 -9.01
N GLU A 673 -36.06 -13.39 -9.85
CA GLU A 673 -37.51 -13.25 -9.88
C GLU A 673 -38.05 -13.92 -11.15
N CYS A 674 -38.69 -15.07 -10.98
CA CYS A 674 -39.24 -15.87 -12.07
C CYS A 674 -40.73 -15.59 -12.20
N LEU A 675 -41.13 -14.66 -13.08
CA LEU A 675 -42.55 -14.49 -13.41
C LEU A 675 -43.07 -15.79 -14.01
N GLU A 676 -44.28 -16.19 -13.62
CA GLU A 676 -44.90 -17.42 -14.08
C GLU A 676 -46.42 -17.30 -14.05
N PRO A 677 -47.09 -17.13 -15.21
CA PRO A 677 -48.55 -17.06 -15.26
C PRO A 677 -49.23 -18.42 -14.98
N LYS A 678 -48.49 -19.53 -15.02
CA LYS A 678 -48.98 -20.88 -14.76
C LYS A 678 -48.39 -21.47 -13.47
N MET A 679 -48.44 -20.72 -12.36
CA MET A 679 -47.88 -21.14 -11.05
C MET A 679 -48.35 -22.53 -10.61
N GLN A 680 -49.60 -22.88 -10.89
CA GLN A 680 -50.20 -24.18 -10.58
C GLN A 680 -49.63 -25.35 -11.39
N ASN A 681 -48.90 -25.06 -12.47
CA ASN A 681 -48.26 -26.06 -13.34
C ASN A 681 -46.76 -26.20 -13.05
N LEU A 682 -46.21 -25.50 -12.04
CA LEU A 682 -44.81 -25.66 -11.66
C LEU A 682 -44.52 -27.13 -11.35
N ARG A 683 -43.47 -27.66 -11.97
CA ARG A 683 -43.06 -29.05 -11.82
C ARG A 683 -41.88 -29.13 -10.87
N VAL A 684 -42.11 -29.70 -9.70
CA VAL A 684 -41.05 -29.98 -8.71
C VAL A 684 -40.94 -31.49 -8.54
N VAL A 685 -39.74 -32.04 -8.76
CA VAL A 685 -39.51 -33.49 -8.73
C VAL A 685 -38.61 -33.90 -7.55
N ALA A 686 -37.64 -33.05 -7.20
CA ALA A 686 -36.82 -33.23 -6.02
C ALA A 686 -37.68 -33.20 -4.74
N ARG A 687 -37.31 -34.03 -3.76
CA ARG A 687 -37.99 -34.13 -2.46
C ARG A 687 -37.13 -33.67 -1.29
N GLU A 688 -35.86 -33.42 -1.55
CA GLU A 688 -34.85 -33.00 -0.58
C GLU A 688 -33.68 -32.34 -1.31
N ASN A 689 -32.82 -31.66 -0.56
CA ASN A 689 -31.58 -31.10 -1.10
C ASN A 689 -30.66 -32.20 -1.64
N ASP A 690 -29.82 -31.85 -2.61
CA ASP A 690 -28.85 -32.70 -3.29
C ASP A 690 -29.46 -33.90 -4.03
N ASN A 691 -30.76 -33.82 -4.32
CA ASN A 691 -31.46 -34.80 -5.14
C ASN A 691 -31.33 -34.46 -6.64
N GLN A 692 -30.65 -35.33 -7.38
CA GLN A 692 -30.41 -35.19 -8.83
C GLN A 692 -31.69 -35.08 -9.69
N SER A 693 -32.85 -35.50 -9.18
CA SER A 693 -34.11 -35.36 -9.93
C SER A 693 -34.54 -33.90 -10.13
N ILE A 694 -33.88 -32.93 -9.49
CA ILE A 694 -34.12 -31.49 -9.69
C ILE A 694 -34.07 -31.06 -11.17
N TRP A 695 -33.22 -31.69 -11.99
CA TRP A 695 -33.12 -31.38 -13.42
C TRP A 695 -34.32 -31.85 -14.25
N ALA A 696 -35.27 -32.60 -13.67
CA ALA A 696 -36.52 -32.99 -14.34
C ALA A 696 -37.66 -31.98 -14.11
N GLY A 697 -37.46 -30.94 -13.30
CA GLY A 697 -38.46 -29.94 -12.93
C GLY A 697 -38.15 -28.51 -13.39
N ASP A 698 -38.98 -27.57 -12.98
CA ASP A 698 -38.69 -26.14 -13.03
C ASP A 698 -37.55 -25.82 -12.04
N MET A 699 -36.53 -25.10 -12.48
CA MET A 699 -35.42 -24.68 -11.62
C MET A 699 -34.68 -23.48 -12.18
N VAL A 700 -33.90 -22.83 -11.31
CA VAL A 700 -32.84 -21.91 -11.72
C VAL A 700 -31.48 -22.53 -11.45
N GLU A 701 -30.52 -22.28 -12.33
CA GLU A 701 -29.12 -22.66 -12.17
C GLU A 701 -28.26 -21.40 -12.03
N ILE A 702 -27.39 -21.40 -11.03
CA ILE A 702 -26.41 -20.37 -10.76
C ILE A 702 -25.04 -21.02 -10.90
N SER A 703 -24.31 -20.65 -11.95
CA SER A 703 -22.95 -21.10 -12.17
C SER A 703 -21.98 -19.95 -11.97
N LEU A 704 -20.91 -20.18 -11.22
CA LEU A 704 -19.84 -19.21 -11.04
C LEU A 704 -18.50 -19.76 -11.53
N GLU A 705 -17.61 -18.87 -11.96
CA GLU A 705 -16.20 -19.19 -12.17
C GLU A 705 -15.36 -18.20 -11.36
N THR A 706 -14.74 -18.67 -10.28
CA THR A 706 -14.01 -17.80 -9.35
C THR A 706 -12.60 -17.47 -9.84
N THR A 707 -11.99 -16.42 -9.28
CA THR A 707 -10.60 -16.02 -9.61
C THR A 707 -9.53 -17.06 -9.23
N ASN A 708 -9.85 -18.03 -8.37
CA ASN A 708 -8.96 -19.14 -8.03
C ASN A 708 -9.33 -20.45 -8.78
N GLY A 709 -10.23 -20.40 -9.77
CA GLY A 709 -10.56 -21.54 -10.64
C GLY A 709 -11.62 -22.51 -10.11
N ARG A 710 -12.35 -22.16 -9.05
CA ARG A 710 -13.52 -22.93 -8.58
C ARG A 710 -14.71 -22.72 -9.52
N ARG A 711 -15.55 -23.73 -9.67
CA ARG A 711 -16.74 -23.69 -10.54
C ARG A 711 -18.01 -24.17 -9.83
N PRO A 712 -18.47 -23.48 -8.77
CA PRO A 712 -19.70 -23.90 -8.10
C PRO A 712 -20.90 -23.74 -9.04
N VAL A 713 -21.73 -24.77 -9.08
CA VAL A 713 -23.03 -24.81 -9.76
C VAL A 713 -24.08 -25.08 -8.70
N ILE A 714 -25.09 -24.22 -8.60
CA ILE A 714 -26.17 -24.28 -7.62
C ILE A 714 -27.49 -24.29 -8.38
N ASN A 715 -28.28 -25.33 -8.21
CA ASN A 715 -29.63 -25.45 -8.76
C ASN A 715 -30.65 -25.26 -7.63
N VAL A 716 -31.70 -24.48 -7.87
CA VAL A 716 -32.78 -24.22 -6.90
C VAL A 716 -34.13 -24.39 -7.58
N ASP A 717 -35.01 -25.20 -6.99
CA ASP A 717 -36.38 -25.40 -7.50
C ASP A 717 -37.41 -24.50 -6.79
N PRO A 718 -38.67 -24.45 -7.27
CA PRO A 718 -39.73 -23.65 -6.65
C PRO A 718 -40.14 -24.01 -5.21
N GLU A 719 -39.74 -25.16 -4.66
CA GLU A 719 -39.95 -25.48 -3.23
C GLU A 719 -38.71 -25.15 -2.38
N GLY A 720 -37.61 -24.70 -3.01
CA GLY A 720 -36.38 -24.36 -2.32
C GLY A 720 -35.44 -25.52 -2.08
N HIS A 721 -35.65 -26.67 -2.73
CA HIS A 721 -34.63 -27.71 -2.73
C HIS A 721 -33.41 -27.21 -3.51
N VAL A 722 -32.24 -27.42 -2.93
CA VAL A 722 -30.96 -27.01 -3.51
C VAL A 722 -30.17 -28.24 -3.91
N PHE A 723 -29.63 -28.26 -5.12
CA PHE A 723 -28.56 -29.17 -5.51
C PHE A 723 -27.32 -28.33 -5.82
N ASP A 724 -26.18 -28.61 -5.19
CA ASP A 724 -24.93 -27.90 -5.49
C ASP A 724 -23.77 -28.86 -5.82
N ARG A 725 -22.83 -28.39 -6.65
CA ARG A 725 -21.62 -29.15 -7.02
C ARG A 725 -20.47 -28.25 -7.46
N ASP A 726 -19.25 -28.80 -7.46
CA ASP A 726 -18.09 -28.23 -8.17
C ASP A 726 -17.52 -29.30 -9.11
N PRO A 727 -17.62 -29.15 -10.44
CA PRO A 727 -17.07 -30.10 -11.40
C PRO A 727 -15.56 -30.33 -11.26
N ASN A 728 -14.82 -29.39 -10.66
CA ASN A 728 -13.38 -29.49 -10.46
C ASN A 728 -13.00 -30.26 -9.17
N MET A 729 -13.97 -30.77 -8.41
CA MET A 729 -13.72 -31.62 -7.23
C MET A 729 -14.44 -32.97 -7.36
N PRO A 730 -13.71 -34.05 -7.70
CA PRO A 730 -14.32 -35.37 -7.93
C PRO A 730 -14.79 -36.06 -6.63
N ASN A 731 -14.32 -35.62 -5.45
CA ASN A 731 -14.68 -36.18 -4.15
C ASN A 731 -15.59 -35.22 -3.36
N ALA A 732 -16.83 -35.64 -3.09
CA ALA A 732 -17.80 -34.85 -2.32
C ALA A 732 -17.36 -34.60 -0.85
N ALA A 733 -16.52 -35.46 -0.27
CA ALA A 733 -15.99 -35.31 1.08
C ALA A 733 -14.96 -34.17 1.21
N ASP A 734 -14.38 -33.72 0.09
CA ASP A 734 -13.35 -32.67 0.04
C ASP A 734 -13.95 -31.28 -0.24
N LEU A 735 -15.28 -31.17 -0.35
CA LEU A 735 -15.97 -29.91 -0.58
C LEU A 735 -15.91 -29.01 0.67
N PRO A 736 -15.49 -27.72 0.55
CA PRO A 736 -15.61 -26.72 1.61
C PRO A 736 -17.02 -26.65 2.21
N ARG A 737 -17.12 -26.19 3.47
CA ARG A 737 -18.40 -26.02 4.23
C ARG A 737 -19.51 -25.23 3.49
N PHE A 738 -19.17 -24.52 2.42
CA PHE A 738 -20.06 -23.72 1.57
C PHE A 738 -20.99 -24.54 0.66
N TYR A 739 -20.60 -25.75 0.22
CA TYR A 739 -21.38 -26.62 -0.70
C TYR A 739 -22.50 -27.40 0.02
N LYS A 740 -23.12 -26.73 0.98
CA LYS A 740 -24.44 -27.04 1.50
C LYS A 740 -25.05 -25.68 1.65
N VAL A 741 -25.44 -25.03 0.55
CA VAL A 741 -25.86 -23.61 0.56
C VAL A 741 -26.82 -23.37 1.73
N LYS A 742 -26.32 -22.75 2.80
CA LYS A 742 -27.09 -22.56 4.06
C LYS A 742 -27.99 -21.33 4.01
N LYS A 743 -27.81 -20.52 2.97
CA LYS A 743 -28.44 -19.21 2.79
C LYS A 743 -29.01 -19.15 1.39
N CYS A 744 -30.04 -19.96 1.17
CA CYS A 744 -30.91 -19.92 0.01
C CYS A 744 -32.34 -20.02 0.51
N ALA A 745 -33.23 -19.23 -0.07
CA ALA A 745 -34.65 -19.26 0.24
C ALA A 745 -35.48 -18.98 -1.00
N VAL A 746 -36.64 -19.62 -1.06
CA VAL A 746 -37.64 -19.40 -2.11
C VAL A 746 -38.91 -18.83 -1.49
N LYS A 747 -39.51 -17.85 -2.16
CA LYS A 747 -40.84 -17.33 -1.84
C LYS A 747 -41.73 -17.39 -3.07
N LYS A 748 -42.87 -18.07 -2.95
CA LYS A 748 -43.91 -18.12 -3.99
C LYS A 748 -44.94 -17.01 -3.76
N LEU A 749 -45.35 -16.37 -4.83
CA LEU A 749 -46.44 -15.39 -4.90
C LEU A 749 -47.48 -15.88 -5.93
N SER A 750 -48.55 -15.12 -6.15
CA SER A 750 -49.61 -15.54 -7.07
C SER A 750 -49.19 -15.59 -8.53
N ASP A 751 -48.18 -14.82 -8.93
CA ASP A 751 -47.75 -14.62 -10.32
C ASP A 751 -46.27 -14.89 -10.58
N ARG A 752 -45.52 -15.29 -9.55
CA ARG A 752 -44.06 -15.50 -9.61
C ARG A 752 -43.55 -16.35 -8.46
N TRP A 753 -42.34 -16.86 -8.61
CA TRP A 753 -41.53 -17.37 -7.52
C TRP A 753 -40.15 -16.71 -7.51
N CYS A 754 -39.64 -16.46 -6.32
CA CYS A 754 -38.45 -15.67 -6.10
C CYS A 754 -37.40 -16.53 -5.39
N VAL A 755 -36.17 -16.52 -5.89
CA VAL A 755 -35.00 -17.13 -5.26
C VAL A 755 -34.11 -16.03 -4.70
N GLU A 756 -33.68 -16.18 -3.45
CA GLU A 756 -32.67 -15.33 -2.84
C GLU A 756 -31.56 -16.20 -2.28
N LEU A 757 -30.31 -15.91 -2.63
CA LEU A 757 -29.16 -16.65 -2.13
C LEU A 757 -27.96 -15.76 -1.79
N ALA A 758 -27.06 -16.28 -0.96
CA ALA A 758 -25.83 -15.62 -0.55
C ALA A 758 -24.60 -16.52 -0.76
N VAL A 759 -23.60 -16.02 -1.48
CA VAL A 759 -22.34 -16.69 -1.81
C VAL A 759 -21.19 -15.99 -1.10
N ASP A 760 -20.57 -16.66 -0.13
CA ASP A 760 -19.43 -16.12 0.62
C ASP A 760 -18.10 -16.49 -0.07
N PHE A 761 -17.43 -15.51 -0.66
CA PHE A 761 -16.16 -15.74 -1.36
C PHE A 761 -15.05 -16.19 -0.40
N ALA A 762 -15.11 -15.82 0.88
CA ALA A 762 -14.12 -16.27 1.86
C ALA A 762 -14.20 -17.79 2.09
N GLU A 763 -15.41 -18.37 2.09
CA GLU A 763 -15.59 -19.81 2.24
C GLU A 763 -15.12 -20.60 1.00
N LEU A 764 -15.13 -19.97 -0.18
CA LEU A 764 -14.59 -20.49 -1.43
C LEU A 764 -13.05 -20.32 -1.56
N GLY A 765 -12.41 -19.71 -0.56
CA GLY A 765 -10.97 -19.47 -0.54
C GLY A 765 -10.50 -18.47 -1.59
N CYS A 766 -11.38 -17.56 -2.04
CA CYS A 766 -11.08 -16.53 -3.03
C CYS A 766 -11.33 -15.12 -2.47
N THR A 767 -10.79 -14.12 -3.16
CA THR A 767 -11.06 -12.72 -2.83
C THR A 767 -12.25 -12.22 -3.63
N ARG A 768 -12.93 -11.20 -3.11
CA ARG A 768 -14.05 -10.59 -3.79
C ARG A 768 -13.64 -10.10 -5.20
N PRO A 769 -14.45 -10.36 -6.24
CA PRO A 769 -14.13 -9.96 -7.60
C PRO A 769 -14.15 -8.44 -7.77
N ASN A 770 -13.25 -7.91 -8.57
CA ASN A 770 -13.11 -6.48 -8.84
C ASN A 770 -12.98 -6.25 -10.35
N PRO A 771 -13.06 -4.99 -10.84
CA PRO A 771 -13.01 -4.71 -12.29
C PRO A 771 -11.76 -5.26 -13.01
N SER A 772 -10.66 -5.51 -12.30
CA SER A 772 -9.42 -6.04 -12.86
C SER A 772 -9.33 -7.57 -12.82
N THR A 773 -10.17 -8.24 -12.03
CA THR A 773 -10.27 -9.70 -11.91
C THR A 773 -11.72 -10.11 -11.64
N PRO A 774 -12.62 -9.99 -12.65
CA PRO A 774 -14.01 -10.38 -12.49
C PRO A 774 -14.16 -11.89 -12.39
N CYS A 775 -15.25 -12.35 -11.77
CA CYS A 775 -15.65 -13.75 -11.81
C CYS A 775 -16.58 -14.01 -12.98
N GLY A 776 -16.66 -15.26 -13.42
CA GLY A 776 -17.74 -15.73 -14.29
C GLY A 776 -19.03 -15.83 -13.48
N VAL A 777 -20.14 -15.42 -14.08
CA VAL A 777 -21.48 -15.76 -13.60
C VAL A 777 -22.38 -16.13 -14.78
N GLN A 778 -23.15 -17.19 -14.63
CA GLN A 778 -24.28 -17.50 -15.49
C GLN A 778 -25.49 -17.76 -14.59
N ILE A 779 -26.62 -17.16 -14.95
CA ILE A 779 -27.91 -17.46 -14.35
C ILE A 779 -28.80 -18.02 -15.44
N SER A 780 -29.36 -19.19 -15.20
CA SER A 780 -30.21 -19.89 -16.16
C SER A 780 -31.53 -20.26 -15.50
N ARG A 781 -32.63 -20.26 -16.25
CA ARG A 781 -33.92 -20.80 -15.84
C ARG A 781 -34.29 -21.93 -16.79
N GLN A 782 -34.58 -23.10 -16.22
CA GLN A 782 -35.27 -24.18 -16.90
C GLN A 782 -36.75 -24.12 -16.51
N ARG A 783 -37.62 -23.98 -17.51
CA ARG A 783 -39.06 -23.90 -17.31
C ARG A 783 -39.75 -25.14 -17.90
N MET A 784 -40.48 -25.84 -17.05
CA MET A 784 -41.25 -27.04 -17.37
C MET A 784 -42.76 -26.82 -17.22
N ALA A 785 -43.19 -25.73 -16.58
CA ALA A 785 -44.61 -25.34 -16.45
C ALA A 785 -45.30 -24.96 -17.78
N GLY A 786 -44.51 -24.79 -18.85
CA GLY A 786 -44.98 -24.51 -20.20
C GLY A 786 -45.54 -25.73 -20.95
N ASN A 787 -45.97 -25.52 -22.20
CA ASN A 787 -46.41 -26.63 -23.05
C ASN A 787 -45.23 -27.48 -23.57
N LYS A 788 -44.02 -26.93 -23.53
CA LYS A 788 -42.75 -27.55 -23.86
C LYS A 788 -41.68 -27.02 -22.91
N PRO A 789 -40.55 -27.74 -22.72
CA PRO A 789 -39.41 -27.21 -21.99
C PRO A 789 -38.87 -25.93 -22.63
N GLU A 790 -38.57 -24.93 -21.81
CA GLU A 790 -38.00 -23.65 -22.24
C GLU A 790 -36.78 -23.31 -21.37
N TYR A 791 -35.80 -22.64 -21.98
CA TYR A 791 -34.50 -22.39 -21.36
C TYR A 791 -34.10 -20.93 -21.56
N TYR A 792 -33.88 -20.23 -20.45
CA TYR A 792 -33.54 -18.81 -20.45
C TYR A 792 -32.21 -18.61 -19.74
N MET A 793 -31.39 -17.68 -20.23
CA MET A 793 -30.04 -17.43 -19.73
C MET A 793 -29.70 -15.96 -19.69
N LEU A 794 -28.86 -15.58 -18.72
CA LEU A 794 -28.32 -14.23 -18.60
C LEU A 794 -27.42 -13.93 -19.82
N SER A 795 -26.63 -14.93 -20.19
CA SER A 795 -25.82 -14.91 -21.39
C SER A 795 -26.10 -16.15 -22.26
N PRO A 796 -26.98 -16.04 -23.27
CA PRO A 796 -27.39 -17.15 -24.12
C PRO A 796 -26.21 -17.85 -24.81
N THR A 797 -26.27 -19.19 -24.89
CA THR A 797 -25.20 -20.03 -25.47
C THR A 797 -25.42 -20.35 -26.94
N GLY A 798 -26.66 -20.36 -27.41
CA GLY A 798 -27.02 -20.84 -28.74
C GLY A 798 -26.93 -22.37 -28.90
N SER A 799 -26.61 -23.11 -27.82
CA SER A 799 -26.35 -24.55 -27.85
C SER A 799 -27.14 -25.31 -26.76
N ARG A 800 -26.47 -25.74 -25.68
CA ARG A 800 -27.02 -26.57 -24.61
C ARG A 800 -27.07 -25.78 -23.30
N PHE A 801 -27.98 -26.20 -22.41
CA PHE A 801 -28.20 -25.55 -21.11
C PHE A 801 -26.96 -25.55 -20.22
N ASN A 802 -26.20 -26.65 -20.24
CA ASN A 802 -24.99 -26.85 -19.44
C ASN A 802 -23.69 -26.42 -20.14
N ASP A 803 -23.74 -25.92 -21.38
CA ASP A 803 -22.57 -25.52 -22.17
C ASP A 803 -22.38 -24.00 -22.16
N HIS A 804 -22.23 -23.44 -20.96
CA HIS A 804 -22.25 -21.99 -20.74
C HIS A 804 -20.89 -21.37 -20.40
N GLU A 805 -19.83 -22.17 -20.26
CA GLU A 805 -18.52 -21.70 -19.77
C GLU A 805 -17.94 -20.56 -20.61
N GLU A 806 -17.96 -20.69 -21.95
CA GLU A 806 -17.47 -19.65 -22.83
C GLU A 806 -18.35 -18.40 -22.81
N MET A 807 -19.63 -18.53 -22.49
CA MET A 807 -20.60 -17.44 -22.60
C MET A 807 -20.89 -16.77 -21.26
N MET A 808 -20.32 -17.23 -20.14
CA MET A 808 -20.56 -16.63 -18.83
C MET A 808 -20.31 -15.11 -18.81
N ALA A 809 -21.15 -14.38 -18.08
CA ALA A 809 -20.94 -12.96 -17.85
C ALA A 809 -19.76 -12.73 -16.91
N ASN A 810 -19.14 -11.56 -16.98
CA ASN A 810 -18.05 -11.14 -16.10
C ASN A 810 -18.59 -10.24 -14.98
N ILE A 811 -18.77 -10.79 -13.78
CA ILE A 811 -19.28 -10.08 -12.60
C ILE A 811 -18.18 -9.49 -11.72
N PHE A 812 -18.37 -8.25 -11.27
CA PHE A 812 -17.49 -7.60 -10.30
C PHE A 812 -18.25 -6.67 -9.35
N ALA A 813 -17.66 -6.46 -8.16
CA ALA A 813 -18.12 -5.49 -7.18
C ALA A 813 -17.77 -4.05 -7.60
N ARG A 814 -18.72 -3.11 -7.45
CA ARG A 814 -18.47 -1.68 -7.62
C ARG A 814 -19.17 -0.82 -6.58
#